data_AF-A0A9P1CNX4-F1
#
_entry.id   AF-A0A9P1CNX4-F1
#
_cell.length_a   1.000
_cell.length_b   1.000
_cell.length_c   1.000
_cell.angle_alpha   90.00
_cell.angle_beta   90.00
_cell.angle_gamma   90.00
#
_symmetry.space_group_name_H-M   'P 1'
#
loop_
_entity.id
_entity.type
_entity.pdbx_description
1 polymer ?
#
loop_
_entity_poly.entity_id
_entity_poly.type
_entity_poly.pdbx_seq_one_letter_code
_entity_poly.pdbx_strand_id
1 'polypeptide(L)'
;MLSWVCPSFPWHVSFLHSPTIKRITVQQVPAEYANLPRLDGRAVIEFTVKRGPEAGTKVYSLDSELYNEAKFKLTVDGWSSPLSAGDFVDLVQRGFYDGMPIQRADGFIIQTGDPGPEKGGGFQPTPGGPVRLIPLEVGIRGRPETLYGETVDEARLVGKEVKIPFQADGTVALARREFDNDTAPTRRLLFALLGLQKTSGFDIDGCTSIIVNADAMVDGSAVASHANDCADCDWRVVYVPAKDHPKGSERMIYDGVWSQYPRLVDPSRSKQYQPALGITSSAILGRIPQVKHTYALWEASYGLMNEHGLGLGESTCSSFLVGTGISQGGTALFSIGNLMAIALERCKTARCAIQTMGDLGATYGFYGEDPGMGGAGEAVTLVDKTGEAWVFHICGGVPSKEANATWAHQRGALWAAQRVPSGHVAVVANSMIIREVDVHDKENFMVHPGLVDLLKEAKLWDGTAPLDWQKLVAPNMETFSYFPGLAPIPMYSTLRMWGVYRQAAPSANIHATKDLSSFPFSVPVDGKATILDVMNWFRTHYEGTEFDMRYGSLAGPFQTPNRFEGGDGPKAVPGQFARSTSIPRTSYTVLLQSGPISQPRVWYAPDASASSIFVPFFASALSGADGKFDVAAYGTGSMKSFSFASKDEIMPAWWAHDFVANWMDLCYQNMSEQYIYPKVSSLQREVYEETEDAIKKAENPMKLAELASGIQRKVTEEWWQLAEKMIVRYNDHFFNYPEFAPTSVGPVGYPAFWLEMIGYDQEFYRPHWFQRSPFVPSMLPETVQEQLGFASPIQVLSQAPAWAPMPSYGVLGFFLITPATALMTYFMGYRRGLQASQADGYSQLSA
;
A
#
# COMPACT_ATOMS: atom_id res chain seq x y z
N MET A 1 -14.69 12.04 -8.97
CA MET A 1 -14.80 12.99 -7.83
C MET A 1 -14.15 14.30 -8.23
N LEU A 2 -14.80 15.44 -7.98
CA LEU A 2 -14.34 16.77 -8.42
C LEU A 2 -13.16 17.25 -7.56
N SER A 3 -12.00 17.45 -8.18
CA SER A 3 -10.84 18.11 -7.59
C SER A 3 -10.95 19.63 -7.78
N TRP A 4 -10.83 20.42 -6.71
CA TRP A 4 -10.57 21.85 -6.82
C TRP A 4 -9.63 22.32 -5.71
N VAL A 5 -8.56 23.00 -6.11
CA VAL A 5 -7.54 23.68 -5.31
C VAL A 5 -7.72 25.21 -5.47
N CYS A 6 -7.39 25.97 -4.41
CA CYS A 6 -7.18 27.43 -4.24
C CYS A 6 -8.10 28.18 -3.25
N PRO A 7 -7.60 29.26 -2.60
CA PRO A 7 -8.02 29.72 -1.28
C PRO A 7 -9.16 30.75 -1.34
N SER A 8 -10.02 30.73 -0.32
CA SER A 8 -11.09 31.70 0.03
C SER A 8 -12.13 32.01 -1.06
N PHE A 9 -13.38 31.56 -0.86
CA PHE A 9 -14.55 31.92 -1.69
C PHE A 9 -15.71 32.47 -0.82
N PRO A 10 -16.59 33.36 -1.35
CA PRO A 10 -17.74 33.90 -0.61
C PRO A 10 -19.06 33.20 -0.99
N TRP A 11 -19.61 32.38 -0.08
CA TRP A 11 -20.89 31.66 -0.23
C TRP A 11 -21.81 31.93 0.96
N HIS A 12 -23.11 32.13 0.77
CA HIS A 12 -24.03 32.52 1.88
C HIS A 12 -25.00 31.39 2.25
N VAL A 13 -25.36 31.24 3.53
CA VAL A 13 -26.34 30.24 4.04
C VAL A 13 -27.70 30.90 4.36
N SER A 14 -28.83 30.21 4.21
CA SER A 14 -30.13 30.62 4.76
C SER A 14 -30.93 29.42 5.27
N PHE A 15 -31.53 29.51 6.46
CA PHE A 15 -32.25 28.41 7.12
C PHE A 15 -33.78 28.56 7.00
N LEU A 16 -34.53 27.45 6.89
CA LEU A 16 -36.00 27.41 6.87
C LEU A 16 -36.59 26.96 8.22
N HIS A 17 -37.58 27.69 8.73
CA HIS A 17 -38.16 27.50 10.07
C HIS A 17 -39.35 26.53 10.09
N SER A 18 -39.17 25.30 10.60
CA SER A 18 -40.15 24.53 11.40
C SER A 18 -39.66 23.10 11.75
N PRO A 19 -39.12 22.83 12.95
CA PRO A 19 -38.77 21.48 13.37
C PRO A 19 -39.98 20.71 13.95
N THR A 20 -40.17 19.45 13.55
CA THR A 20 -41.15 18.52 14.15
C THR A 20 -40.46 17.68 15.25
N ILE A 21 -40.96 17.72 16.49
CA ILE A 21 -40.35 17.07 17.67
C ILE A 21 -41.15 15.81 18.06
N LYS A 22 -40.49 14.65 18.20
CA LYS A 22 -41.03 13.44 18.84
C LYS A 22 -40.38 13.22 20.22
N ARG A 23 -41.17 13.04 21.29
CA ARG A 23 -40.73 12.95 22.70
C ARG A 23 -40.56 11.51 23.21
N ILE A 24 -39.39 11.15 23.76
CA ILE A 24 -39.13 10.15 24.84
C ILE A 24 -37.84 10.58 25.62
N THR A 25 -37.82 10.25 26.93
CA THR A 25 -36.85 10.44 28.05
C THR A 25 -35.61 11.35 27.88
N VAL A 26 -35.55 12.39 28.71
CA VAL A 26 -34.59 13.51 28.68
C VAL A 26 -33.41 13.29 29.63
N GLN A 27 -32.19 13.57 29.18
CA GLN A 27 -30.98 13.58 30.01
C GLN A 27 -31.03 14.79 30.98
N GLN A 28 -30.73 14.60 32.27
CA GLN A 28 -30.71 15.71 33.22
C GLN A 28 -29.48 16.59 33.00
N VAL A 29 -29.72 17.87 32.71
CA VAL A 29 -28.69 18.91 32.60
C VAL A 29 -28.46 19.53 33.99
N PRO A 30 -27.20 19.80 34.40
CA PRO A 30 -26.91 20.46 35.67
C PRO A 30 -27.67 21.78 35.87
N ALA A 31 -28.07 22.06 37.11
CA ALA A 31 -28.88 23.24 37.44
C ALA A 31 -28.22 24.58 37.09
N GLU A 32 -26.89 24.63 37.09
CA GLU A 32 -26.08 25.78 36.68
C GLU A 32 -26.24 26.16 35.19
N TYR A 33 -26.60 25.21 34.33
CA TYR A 33 -26.87 25.44 32.90
C TYR A 33 -28.36 25.53 32.56
N ALA A 34 -29.25 25.53 33.56
CA ALA A 34 -30.70 25.54 33.34
C ALA A 34 -31.21 26.77 32.57
N ASN A 35 -30.42 27.85 32.54
CA ASN A 35 -30.73 29.09 31.84
C ASN A 35 -30.28 29.10 30.36
N LEU A 36 -29.62 28.05 29.88
CA LEU A 36 -29.18 27.93 28.49
C LEU A 36 -30.24 27.25 27.60
N PRO A 37 -30.29 27.54 26.29
CA PRO A 37 -31.17 26.82 25.36
C PRO A 37 -30.86 25.32 25.37
N ARG A 38 -31.91 24.50 25.36
CA ARG A 38 -31.82 23.03 25.41
C ARG A 38 -32.68 22.40 24.34
N LEU A 39 -32.18 21.36 23.68
CA LEU A 39 -32.96 20.53 22.76
C LEU A 39 -33.27 19.16 23.38
N ASP A 40 -34.52 18.95 23.78
CA ASP A 40 -35.02 17.69 24.37
C ASP A 40 -35.53 16.72 23.30
N GLY A 41 -34.64 16.34 22.38
CA GLY A 41 -35.03 15.51 21.24
C GLY A 41 -34.09 15.65 20.05
N ARG A 42 -34.59 15.28 18.87
CA ARG A 42 -33.96 15.63 17.61
C ARG A 42 -34.70 16.77 16.93
N ALA A 43 -33.97 17.66 16.29
CA ALA A 43 -34.50 18.67 15.39
C ALA A 43 -34.00 18.38 13.97
N VAL A 44 -34.81 18.71 12.98
CA VAL A 44 -34.39 18.67 11.58
C VAL A 44 -34.39 20.09 11.05
N ILE A 45 -33.27 20.48 10.47
CA ILE A 45 -33.00 21.82 9.99
C ILE A 45 -32.73 21.73 8.49
N GLU A 46 -33.46 22.53 7.71
CA GLU A 46 -33.21 22.67 6.29
C GLU A 46 -32.52 24.00 6.03
N PHE A 47 -31.44 23.97 5.25
CA PHE A 47 -30.68 25.17 4.92
C PHE A 47 -30.24 25.17 3.48
N THR A 48 -30.08 26.37 2.96
CA THR A 48 -29.79 26.63 1.56
C THR A 48 -28.47 27.35 1.47
N VAL A 49 -27.56 26.82 0.67
CA VAL A 49 -26.29 27.47 0.34
C VAL A 49 -26.41 28.09 -1.04
N LYS A 50 -26.14 29.40 -1.13
CA LYS A 50 -26.23 30.19 -2.37
C LYS A 50 -24.88 30.77 -2.76
N ARG A 51 -24.66 30.87 -4.07
CA ARG A 51 -23.50 31.53 -4.65
C ARG A 51 -23.50 33.02 -4.33
N GLY A 52 -22.39 33.51 -3.78
CA GLY A 52 -22.18 34.95 -3.58
C GLY A 52 -21.82 35.68 -4.88
N PRO A 53 -22.06 37.00 -4.95
CA PRO A 53 -21.85 37.81 -6.16
C PRO A 53 -20.39 37.89 -6.66
N GLU A 54 -19.40 37.49 -5.86
CA GLU A 54 -17.96 37.54 -6.20
C GLU A 54 -17.36 36.18 -6.64
N ALA A 55 -18.16 35.11 -6.70
CA ALA A 55 -17.67 33.80 -7.14
C ALA A 55 -17.47 33.78 -8.67
N GLY A 56 -16.23 33.59 -9.15
CA GLY A 56 -15.87 33.47 -10.58
C GLY A 56 -16.54 32.31 -11.35
N THR A 57 -16.13 32.01 -12.59
CA THR A 57 -16.84 31.13 -13.58
C THR A 57 -16.98 29.63 -13.25
N LYS A 58 -16.59 29.15 -12.07
CA LYS A 58 -16.67 27.73 -11.69
C LYS A 58 -17.96 27.44 -10.91
N VAL A 59 -18.64 26.34 -11.22
CA VAL A 59 -19.98 26.02 -10.69
C VAL A 59 -19.98 24.66 -9.97
N TYR A 60 -20.85 24.50 -8.97
CA TYR A 60 -21.10 23.22 -8.28
C TYR A 60 -21.58 22.17 -9.28
N SER A 61 -21.01 20.97 -9.26
CA SER A 61 -21.51 19.82 -10.02
C SER A 61 -21.85 18.70 -9.05
N LEU A 62 -23.14 18.43 -8.84
CA LEU A 62 -23.60 17.11 -8.42
C LEU A 62 -24.05 16.39 -9.70
N ASP A 63 -23.60 15.15 -9.90
CA ASP A 63 -24.03 14.31 -11.03
C ASP A 63 -23.88 14.92 -12.43
N SER A 64 -22.92 15.84 -12.60
CA SER A 64 -22.61 16.55 -13.86
C SER A 64 -23.59 17.67 -14.25
N GLU A 65 -24.46 18.12 -13.33
CA GLU A 65 -25.32 19.29 -13.52
C GLU A 65 -24.90 20.49 -12.66
N LEU A 66 -25.03 21.69 -13.21
CA LEU A 66 -24.57 22.94 -12.58
C LEU A 66 -25.68 23.60 -11.75
N TYR A 67 -25.52 23.62 -10.42
CA TYR A 67 -26.51 24.21 -9.51
C TYR A 67 -26.06 25.58 -8.95
N ASN A 68 -26.93 26.59 -8.98
CA ASN A 68 -26.72 27.93 -8.41
C ASN A 68 -27.07 28.01 -6.91
N GLU A 69 -27.79 27.00 -6.42
CA GLU A 69 -28.33 26.89 -5.07
C GLU A 69 -28.33 25.41 -4.69
N ALA A 70 -27.89 25.08 -3.47
CA ALA A 70 -27.95 23.73 -2.92
C ALA A 70 -28.73 23.73 -1.61
N LYS A 71 -29.69 22.80 -1.48
CA LYS A 71 -30.51 22.63 -0.28
C LYS A 71 -30.01 21.41 0.50
N PHE A 72 -29.76 21.61 1.78
CA PHE A 72 -29.26 20.61 2.72
C PHE A 72 -30.27 20.39 3.82
N LYS A 73 -30.28 19.16 4.34
CA LYS A 73 -31.12 18.75 5.47
C LYS A 73 -30.22 18.15 6.54
N LEU A 74 -30.20 18.77 7.71
CA LEU A 74 -29.39 18.40 8.85
C LEU A 74 -30.30 17.90 9.98
N THR A 75 -29.98 16.74 10.57
CA THR A 75 -30.63 16.27 11.79
C THR A 75 -29.73 16.57 12.98
N VAL A 76 -30.21 17.39 13.91
CA VAL A 76 -29.50 17.80 15.12
C VAL A 76 -29.95 16.92 16.29
N ASP A 77 -29.00 16.27 16.96
CA ASP A 77 -29.25 15.32 18.04
C ASP A 77 -29.09 15.94 19.45
N GLY A 78 -30.21 16.37 20.04
CA GLY A 78 -30.26 16.85 21.42
C GLY A 78 -30.32 15.74 22.46
N TRP A 79 -30.44 14.46 22.07
CA TRP A 79 -30.37 13.35 23.03
C TRP A 79 -28.98 13.14 23.60
N SER A 80 -27.96 13.35 22.77
CA SER A 80 -26.57 13.09 23.12
C SER A 80 -25.82 14.36 23.55
N SER A 81 -26.25 15.53 23.06
CA SER A 81 -25.67 16.84 23.36
C SER A 81 -26.77 17.93 23.50
N PRO A 82 -27.59 17.89 24.56
CA PRO A 82 -28.77 18.75 24.72
C PRO A 82 -28.48 20.26 24.74
N LEU A 83 -27.37 20.72 25.33
CA LEU A 83 -27.02 22.15 25.39
C LEU A 83 -26.44 22.65 24.06
N SER A 84 -25.52 21.88 23.47
CA SER A 84 -24.88 22.23 22.20
C SER A 84 -25.89 22.24 21.05
N ALA A 85 -26.77 21.24 21.01
CA ALA A 85 -27.87 21.16 20.05
C ALA A 85 -28.92 22.26 20.27
N GLY A 86 -29.25 22.54 21.54
CA GLY A 86 -30.20 23.57 21.92
C GLY A 86 -29.77 24.97 21.48
N ASP A 87 -28.51 25.31 21.72
CA ASP A 87 -27.95 26.59 21.32
C ASP A 87 -27.89 26.75 19.80
N PHE A 88 -27.47 25.71 19.07
CA PHE A 88 -27.47 25.75 17.61
C PHE A 88 -28.88 25.96 17.02
N VAL A 89 -29.88 25.25 17.53
CA VAL A 89 -31.28 25.42 17.11
C VAL A 89 -31.83 26.82 17.46
N ASP A 90 -31.53 27.36 18.64
CA ASP A 90 -31.95 28.71 19.05
C ASP A 90 -31.36 29.78 18.11
N LEU A 91 -30.08 29.65 17.74
CA LEU A 91 -29.44 30.58 16.80
C LEU A 91 -29.99 30.47 15.38
N VAL A 92 -30.30 29.26 14.91
CA VAL A 92 -31.00 29.05 13.63
C VAL A 92 -32.38 29.71 13.65
N GLN A 93 -33.15 29.54 14.73
CA GLN A 93 -34.47 30.17 14.87
C GLN A 93 -34.40 31.70 14.86
N ARG A 94 -33.32 32.27 15.40
CA ARG A 94 -33.06 33.72 15.41
C ARG A 94 -32.53 34.27 14.07
N GLY A 95 -32.34 33.42 13.06
CA GLY A 95 -31.78 33.80 11.76
C GLY A 95 -30.31 34.23 11.86
N PHE A 96 -29.60 33.82 12.91
CA PHE A 96 -28.24 34.27 13.19
C PHE A 96 -27.26 33.91 12.05
N TYR A 97 -27.48 32.77 11.41
CA TYR A 97 -26.63 32.25 10.34
C TYR A 97 -27.08 32.68 8.93
N ASP A 98 -28.20 33.40 8.80
CA ASP A 98 -28.74 33.80 7.51
C ASP A 98 -27.84 34.88 6.86
N GLY A 99 -27.46 34.66 5.61
CA GLY A 99 -26.55 35.53 4.87
C GLY A 99 -25.09 35.44 5.30
N MET A 100 -24.67 34.43 6.07
CA MET A 100 -23.27 34.32 6.50
C MET A 100 -22.36 33.70 5.44
N PRO A 101 -21.17 34.29 5.17
CA PRO A 101 -20.17 33.72 4.28
C PRO A 101 -19.56 32.43 4.86
N ILE A 102 -19.34 31.41 4.02
CA ILE A 102 -18.72 30.11 4.36
C ILE A 102 -17.28 30.05 3.85
N GLN A 103 -16.37 29.53 4.66
CA GLN A 103 -15.00 29.17 4.26
C GLN A 103 -14.79 27.64 4.27
N ARG A 104 -13.79 27.15 3.52
CA ARG A 104 -13.42 25.72 3.45
C ARG A 104 -11.96 25.55 3.87
N ALA A 105 -11.66 24.46 4.59
CA ALA A 105 -10.31 23.96 4.81
C ALA A 105 -10.21 22.49 4.33
N ASP A 106 -9.02 21.92 4.23
CA ASP A 106 -8.85 20.56 3.71
C ASP A 106 -9.43 19.52 4.70
N GLY A 107 -10.27 18.61 4.18
CA GLY A 107 -10.94 17.55 4.94
C GLY A 107 -12.20 17.96 5.74
N PHE A 108 -12.45 19.26 5.91
CA PHE A 108 -13.57 19.79 6.69
C PHE A 108 -14.10 21.10 6.08
N ILE A 109 -15.43 21.35 6.10
CA ILE A 109 -15.89 22.74 5.89
C ILE A 109 -15.64 23.48 7.22
N ILE A 110 -14.51 24.20 7.29
CA ILE A 110 -14.16 25.04 8.42
C ILE A 110 -14.52 26.49 8.13
N GLN A 111 -15.39 26.99 9.01
CA GLN A 111 -15.53 28.37 9.48
C GLN A 111 -16.70 29.20 8.95
N THR A 112 -17.56 29.59 9.89
CA THR A 112 -18.49 30.71 9.85
C THR A 112 -17.73 32.03 9.96
N GLY A 113 -18.09 32.99 9.10
CA GLY A 113 -17.45 34.30 9.01
C GLY A 113 -17.45 35.10 10.31
N ASP A 114 -16.48 36.01 10.41
CA ASP A 114 -16.53 37.10 11.39
C ASP A 114 -17.72 38.01 11.00
N PRO A 115 -18.74 38.26 11.85
CA PRO A 115 -19.91 39.07 11.50
C PRO A 115 -19.60 40.57 11.33
N GLY A 116 -18.34 40.92 11.11
CA GLY A 116 -17.82 42.28 11.06
C GLY A 116 -17.54 42.87 12.44
N PRO A 117 -16.68 43.91 12.52
CA PRO A 117 -16.26 44.53 13.77
C PRO A 117 -17.39 45.14 14.60
N GLU A 118 -18.59 45.30 14.05
CA GLU A 118 -19.75 45.88 14.73
C GLU A 118 -20.57 44.87 15.57
N LYS A 119 -20.25 43.56 15.52
CA LYS A 119 -21.00 42.49 16.24
C LYS A 119 -20.16 41.64 17.21
N GLY A 120 -19.10 42.20 17.78
CA GLY A 120 -18.64 41.85 19.14
C GLY A 120 -18.33 40.38 19.49
N GLY A 121 -17.77 39.56 18.59
CA GLY A 121 -17.07 38.33 18.95
C GLY A 121 -17.90 37.10 19.40
N GLY A 122 -19.23 37.12 19.29
CA GLY A 122 -20.14 35.98 19.59
C GLY A 122 -21.60 36.43 19.77
N PHE A 123 -22.55 35.51 19.98
CA PHE A 123 -23.95 35.89 20.19
C PHE A 123 -24.11 36.55 21.58
N GLN A 124 -24.64 37.77 21.60
CA GLN A 124 -24.97 38.49 22.83
C GLN A 124 -26.51 38.48 22.98
N PRO A 125 -27.06 37.86 24.04
CA PRO A 125 -28.51 37.82 24.25
C PRO A 125 -29.17 39.20 24.40
N THR A 126 -28.38 40.20 24.78
CA THR A 126 -28.77 41.62 24.85
C THR A 126 -27.74 42.48 24.12
N PRO A 127 -28.15 43.53 23.37
CA PRO A 127 -27.21 44.39 22.66
C PRO A 127 -26.17 45.02 23.60
N GLY A 128 -24.88 44.73 23.38
CA GLY A 128 -23.77 45.22 24.23
C GLY A 128 -23.55 44.43 25.52
N GLY A 129 -24.27 43.32 25.74
CA GLY A 129 -24.11 42.42 26.88
C GLY A 129 -23.00 41.38 26.70
N PRO A 130 -22.75 40.51 27.70
CA PRO A 130 -21.75 39.45 27.59
C PRO A 130 -22.14 38.42 26.50
N VAL A 131 -21.12 37.84 25.87
CA VAL A 131 -21.28 36.76 24.89
C VAL A 131 -21.80 35.50 25.60
N ARG A 132 -22.79 34.84 25.00
CA ARG A 132 -23.29 33.54 25.47
C ARG A 132 -22.23 32.47 25.25
N LEU A 133 -21.90 31.75 26.32
CA LEU A 133 -20.95 30.63 26.32
C LEU A 133 -21.69 29.32 26.59
N ILE A 134 -21.25 28.24 25.94
CA ILE A 134 -21.79 26.89 26.09
C ILE A 134 -20.69 25.98 26.63
N PRO A 135 -20.92 25.22 27.72
CA PRO A 135 -19.89 24.37 28.31
C PRO A 135 -19.48 23.22 27.38
N LEU A 136 -18.31 22.63 27.62
CA LEU A 136 -17.90 21.41 26.91
C LEU A 136 -18.83 20.25 27.29
N GLU A 137 -19.58 19.74 26.33
CA GLU A 137 -20.59 18.69 26.55
C GLU A 137 -20.13 17.40 25.87
N VAL A 138 -19.70 16.41 26.67
CA VAL A 138 -19.16 15.14 26.16
C VAL A 138 -19.87 13.95 26.78
N GLY A 139 -20.73 13.31 26.00
CA GLY A 139 -21.34 12.03 26.38
C GLY A 139 -20.36 10.87 26.16
N ILE A 140 -20.21 9.97 27.13
CA ILE A 140 -19.36 8.77 27.02
C ILE A 140 -20.24 7.52 26.82
N ARG A 141 -19.90 6.68 25.84
CA ARG A 141 -20.66 5.46 25.54
C ARG A 141 -20.60 4.50 26.74
N GLY A 142 -21.75 3.98 27.16
CA GLY A 142 -21.87 3.14 28.34
C GLY A 142 -21.93 3.87 29.69
N ARG A 143 -21.88 5.22 29.71
CA ARG A 143 -22.16 6.01 30.92
C ARG A 143 -23.50 6.75 30.83
N PRO A 144 -24.30 6.76 31.92
CA PRO A 144 -25.55 7.52 31.95
C PRO A 144 -25.31 9.03 32.02
N GLU A 145 -24.22 9.45 32.66
CA GLU A 145 -23.84 10.86 32.86
C GLU A 145 -23.02 11.42 31.69
N THR A 146 -23.28 12.69 31.34
CA THR A 146 -22.50 13.46 30.35
C THR A 146 -21.56 14.38 31.11
N LEU A 147 -20.32 14.52 30.62
CA LEU A 147 -19.34 15.44 31.17
C LEU A 147 -19.69 16.86 30.72
N TYR A 148 -19.59 17.82 31.64
CA TYR A 148 -19.78 19.25 31.38
C TYR A 148 -18.53 20.02 31.83
N GLY A 149 -17.94 20.81 30.94
CA GLY A 149 -16.81 21.70 31.22
C GLY A 149 -15.44 21.04 31.41
N GLU A 150 -15.34 19.73 31.22
CA GLU A 150 -14.11 18.96 31.32
C GLU A 150 -13.89 18.05 30.10
N THR A 151 -12.63 17.87 29.74
CA THR A 151 -12.21 16.95 28.66
C THR A 151 -12.18 15.49 29.13
N VAL A 152 -12.13 14.57 28.17
CA VAL A 152 -11.98 13.13 28.44
C VAL A 152 -10.67 12.84 29.19
N ASP A 153 -9.62 13.62 28.94
CA ASP A 153 -8.31 13.49 29.57
C ASP A 153 -8.34 13.98 31.03
N GLU A 154 -8.96 15.14 31.29
CA GLU A 154 -9.16 15.67 32.65
C GLU A 154 -10.02 14.76 33.51
N ALA A 155 -11.05 14.15 32.92
CA ALA A 155 -11.89 13.14 33.56
C ALA A 155 -11.19 11.77 33.73
N ARG A 156 -9.94 11.61 33.25
CA ARG A 156 -9.13 10.37 33.25
C ARG A 156 -9.78 9.21 32.51
N LEU A 157 -10.45 9.50 31.40
CA LEU A 157 -11.17 8.55 30.56
C LEU A 157 -10.50 8.33 29.19
N VAL A 158 -9.18 8.57 29.11
CA VAL A 158 -8.38 8.41 27.88
C VAL A 158 -8.64 7.05 27.22
N GLY A 159 -9.00 7.05 25.94
CA GLY A 159 -9.33 5.85 25.17
C GLY A 159 -10.77 5.33 25.32
N LYS A 160 -11.67 6.05 26.01
CA LYS A 160 -13.11 5.73 26.04
C LYS A 160 -13.86 6.40 24.88
N GLU A 161 -14.78 5.67 24.28
CA GLU A 161 -15.55 6.11 23.11
C GLU A 161 -16.63 7.14 23.51
N VAL A 162 -16.74 8.23 22.75
CA VAL A 162 -17.77 9.26 22.91
C VAL A 162 -19.09 8.83 22.26
N LYS A 163 -20.24 9.26 22.81
CA LYS A 163 -21.58 8.90 22.29
C LYS A 163 -21.82 9.41 20.86
N ILE A 164 -21.23 10.56 20.50
CA ILE A 164 -21.22 11.10 19.14
C ILE A 164 -19.77 11.18 18.68
N PRO A 165 -19.28 10.21 17.88
CA PRO A 165 -17.94 10.29 17.32
C PRO A 165 -17.88 11.42 16.28
N PHE A 166 -16.79 12.20 16.29
CA PHE A 166 -16.55 13.30 15.35
C PHE A 166 -16.34 12.84 13.88
N GLN A 167 -16.59 11.56 13.59
CA GLN A 167 -16.39 10.90 12.30
C GLN A 167 -17.70 10.52 11.59
N ALA A 168 -18.88 10.80 12.15
CA ALA A 168 -20.15 10.57 11.45
C ALA A 168 -20.40 11.66 10.39
N ASP A 169 -20.80 11.27 9.18
CA ASP A 169 -21.12 12.21 8.10
C ASP A 169 -22.19 13.22 8.53
N GLY A 170 -21.91 14.52 8.33
CA GLY A 170 -22.82 15.60 8.74
C GLY A 170 -22.73 15.99 10.20
N THR A 171 -21.70 15.55 10.94
CA THR A 171 -21.47 15.99 12.32
C THR A 171 -21.15 17.48 12.37
N VAL A 172 -21.79 18.15 13.34
CA VAL A 172 -21.65 19.57 13.60
C VAL A 172 -21.03 19.77 14.98
N ALA A 173 -19.91 20.50 15.05
CA ALA A 173 -19.26 20.83 16.32
C ALA A 173 -19.13 22.34 16.54
N LEU A 174 -19.18 22.72 17.81
CA LEU A 174 -18.93 24.08 18.29
C LEU A 174 -17.43 24.26 18.54
N ALA A 175 -16.80 25.27 17.92
CA ALA A 175 -15.39 25.55 18.16
C ALA A 175 -15.17 26.27 19.50
N ARG A 176 -14.07 25.95 20.18
CA ARG A 176 -13.67 26.47 21.49
C ARG A 176 -12.31 27.17 21.41
N ARG A 177 -11.94 27.95 22.43
CA ARG A 177 -10.56 28.46 22.53
C ARG A 177 -9.65 27.33 23.01
N GLU A 178 -8.41 27.34 22.54
CA GLU A 178 -7.43 26.26 22.69
C GLU A 178 -7.13 25.83 24.15
N PHE A 179 -7.41 26.69 25.13
CA PHE A 179 -7.09 26.45 26.54
C PHE A 179 -8.26 26.75 27.50
N ASP A 180 -9.50 26.78 27.00
CA ASP A 180 -10.67 27.03 27.85
C ASP A 180 -11.90 26.24 27.37
N ASN A 181 -12.23 25.19 28.14
CA ASN A 181 -13.28 24.22 27.82
C ASN A 181 -14.68 24.84 27.76
N ASP A 182 -14.95 25.93 28.48
CA ASP A 182 -16.28 26.53 28.56
C ASP A 182 -16.45 27.73 27.65
N THR A 183 -15.45 28.04 26.82
CA THR A 183 -15.46 29.26 26.01
C THR A 183 -16.14 29.16 24.67
N ALA A 184 -16.90 28.11 24.33
CA ALA A 184 -17.53 28.01 23.00
C ALA A 184 -18.25 29.32 22.67
N PRO A 185 -17.62 30.24 21.91
CA PRO A 185 -18.29 31.46 21.54
C PRO A 185 -19.28 30.97 20.50
N THR A 186 -20.50 31.48 20.54
CA THR A 186 -21.60 31.18 19.61
C THR A 186 -21.29 31.68 18.18
N ARG A 187 -20.07 31.45 17.71
CA ARG A 187 -19.38 32.06 16.58
C ARG A 187 -18.94 31.02 15.55
N ARG A 188 -18.79 29.73 15.88
CA ARG A 188 -18.11 28.74 15.01
C ARG A 188 -18.76 27.35 15.00
N LEU A 189 -19.35 26.99 13.87
CA LEU A 189 -19.79 25.62 13.54
C LEU A 189 -18.83 24.99 12.53
N LEU A 190 -18.43 23.75 12.77
CA LEU A 190 -17.74 22.90 11.80
C LEU A 190 -18.75 21.98 11.11
N PHE A 191 -18.66 21.82 9.79
CA PHE A 191 -19.37 20.76 9.05
C PHE A 191 -18.35 19.73 8.55
N ALA A 192 -18.44 18.49 9.04
CA ALA A 192 -17.67 17.37 8.50
C ALA A 192 -18.43 16.74 7.31
N LEU A 193 -17.92 16.96 6.10
CA LEU A 193 -18.21 16.15 4.92
C LEU A 193 -16.94 15.37 4.63
N LEU A 194 -16.86 14.14 5.15
CA LEU A 194 -15.69 13.29 4.94
C LEU A 194 -15.74 12.73 3.52
N GLY A 195 -14.96 13.34 2.61
CA GLY A 195 -14.37 12.56 1.55
C GLY A 195 -13.41 11.58 2.23
N LEU A 196 -13.70 10.28 2.15
CA LEU A 196 -12.88 9.14 2.58
C LEU A 196 -11.40 9.53 2.76
N GLN A 197 -11.03 9.96 3.98
CA GLN A 197 -9.63 9.96 4.36
C GLN A 197 -9.28 8.48 4.54
N LYS A 198 -8.39 8.00 3.68
CA LYS A 198 -7.63 6.77 3.95
C LYS A 198 -7.13 6.87 5.38
N THR A 199 -7.67 6.04 6.28
CA THR A 199 -6.90 5.60 7.43
C THR A 199 -5.57 5.13 6.84
N SER A 200 -4.46 5.79 7.18
CA SER A 200 -3.14 5.29 6.86
C SER A 200 -3.06 3.88 7.47
N GLY A 201 -3.29 2.87 6.63
CA GLY A 201 -2.90 1.51 6.94
C GLY A 201 -1.40 1.53 7.26
N PHE A 202 -0.96 0.62 8.11
CA PHE A 202 0.46 0.35 8.23
C PHE A 202 0.95 -0.03 6.84
N ASP A 203 1.76 0.83 6.23
CA ASP A 203 2.44 0.48 4.98
C ASP A 203 3.55 -0.48 5.36
N ILE A 204 3.46 -1.72 4.86
CA ILE A 204 4.43 -2.77 5.10
C ILE A 204 5.11 -3.03 3.76
N ASP A 205 5.76 -2.01 3.25
CA ASP A 205 6.55 -2.07 2.04
C ASP A 205 8.01 -2.32 2.38
N GLY A 206 8.75 -2.87 1.41
CA GLY A 206 10.19 -2.97 1.50
C GLY A 206 10.75 -3.87 0.42
N CYS A 207 11.97 -3.60 -0.02
CA CYS A 207 12.47 -4.19 -1.25
C CYS A 207 13.80 -4.90 -1.03
N THR A 208 14.19 -5.71 -2.01
CA THR A 208 15.56 -6.25 -2.10
C THR A 208 16.13 -5.99 -3.49
N SER A 209 17.33 -5.42 -3.51
CA SER A 209 18.09 -5.10 -4.72
C SER A 209 19.41 -5.87 -4.73
N ILE A 210 19.68 -6.61 -5.81
CA ILE A 210 20.97 -7.28 -6.06
C ILE A 210 21.61 -6.62 -7.28
N ILE A 211 22.91 -6.32 -7.19
CA ILE A 211 23.68 -5.82 -8.33
C ILE A 211 24.94 -6.64 -8.54
N VAL A 212 25.16 -7.07 -9.79
CA VAL A 212 26.27 -7.91 -10.22
C VAL A 212 27.05 -7.19 -11.31
N ASN A 213 28.37 -7.08 -11.11
CA ASN A 213 29.26 -6.47 -12.08
C ASN A 213 29.45 -7.35 -13.33
N ALA A 214 29.71 -6.73 -14.49
CA ALA A 214 29.93 -7.40 -15.77
C ALA A 214 30.95 -8.55 -15.75
N ASP A 215 32.08 -8.37 -15.06
CA ASP A 215 33.13 -9.38 -15.01
C ASP A 215 32.75 -10.59 -14.13
N ALA A 216 31.74 -10.43 -13.28
CA ALA A 216 31.18 -11.49 -12.46
C ALA A 216 30.13 -12.32 -13.19
N MET A 217 29.73 -11.94 -14.42
CA MET A 217 28.75 -12.68 -15.22
C MET A 217 29.41 -13.48 -16.34
N VAL A 218 28.81 -14.62 -16.70
CA VAL A 218 29.31 -15.53 -17.74
C VAL A 218 29.31 -14.86 -19.12
N ASP A 219 28.26 -14.09 -19.44
CA ASP A 219 28.06 -13.44 -20.73
C ASP A 219 28.67 -12.03 -20.82
N GLY A 220 29.34 -11.57 -19.74
CA GLY A 220 29.90 -10.23 -19.65
C GLY A 220 28.86 -9.12 -19.47
N SER A 221 27.60 -9.45 -19.18
CA SER A 221 26.55 -8.49 -18.85
C SER A 221 26.65 -8.02 -17.40
N ALA A 222 26.26 -6.78 -17.11
CA ALA A 222 26.00 -6.33 -15.73
C ALA A 222 24.51 -6.46 -15.42
N VAL A 223 24.16 -6.77 -14.18
CA VAL A 223 22.76 -6.98 -13.77
C VAL A 223 22.44 -6.12 -12.54
N ALA A 224 21.45 -5.24 -12.65
CA ALA A 224 20.76 -4.62 -11.52
C ALA A 224 19.42 -5.35 -11.29
N SER A 225 18.78 -5.20 -10.13
CA SER A 225 17.51 -5.87 -9.88
C SER A 225 16.67 -5.16 -8.84
N HIS A 226 15.41 -5.55 -8.73
CA HIS A 226 14.47 -5.05 -7.74
C HIS A 226 13.38 -6.10 -7.50
N ALA A 227 13.31 -6.66 -6.28
CA ALA A 227 12.10 -7.29 -5.76
C ALA A 227 11.25 -6.21 -5.08
N ASN A 228 10.18 -5.79 -5.76
CA ASN A 228 9.27 -4.76 -5.31
C ASN A 228 8.22 -5.38 -4.37
N ASP A 229 8.54 -5.49 -3.08
CA ASP A 229 7.62 -6.03 -2.09
C ASP A 229 6.69 -4.92 -1.58
N CYS A 230 5.58 -4.77 -2.31
CA CYS A 230 4.54 -3.78 -2.09
C CYS A 230 3.17 -4.43 -2.19
N ALA A 231 2.35 -4.26 -1.15
CA ALA A 231 1.10 -5.00 -1.00
C ALA A 231 -0.02 -4.57 -1.97
N ASP A 232 0.05 -3.37 -2.51
CA ASP A 232 -0.98 -2.87 -3.44
C ASP A 232 -0.49 -1.95 -4.57
N CYS A 233 0.80 -2.06 -4.91
CA CYS A 233 1.39 -1.34 -6.03
C CYS A 233 0.78 -1.77 -7.37
N ASP A 234 0.65 -0.81 -8.28
CA ASP A 234 0.33 -1.08 -9.67
C ASP A 234 1.50 -1.88 -10.28
N TRP A 235 1.29 -3.11 -10.69
CA TRP A 235 2.35 -3.97 -11.23
C TRP A 235 2.49 -3.83 -12.76
N ARG A 236 1.57 -3.13 -13.44
CA ARG A 236 1.53 -3.15 -14.91
C ARG A 236 2.85 -2.67 -15.53
N VAL A 237 3.37 -3.39 -16.52
CA VAL A 237 4.47 -2.89 -17.37
C VAL A 237 3.90 -1.91 -18.39
N VAL A 238 4.52 -0.75 -18.49
CA VAL A 238 4.11 0.36 -19.34
C VAL A 238 5.23 0.74 -20.29
N TYR A 239 4.85 0.97 -21.54
CA TYR A 239 5.69 1.59 -22.55
C TYR A 239 5.51 3.10 -22.49
N VAL A 240 6.61 3.83 -22.31
CA VAL A 240 6.65 5.30 -22.44
C VAL A 240 7.44 5.64 -23.69
N PRO A 241 6.84 6.33 -24.69
CA PRO A 241 7.50 6.67 -25.94
C PRO A 241 8.52 7.79 -25.77
N ALA A 242 9.54 7.77 -26.63
CA ALA A 242 10.44 8.90 -26.83
C ALA A 242 9.65 10.12 -27.36
N LYS A 243 10.08 11.32 -27.01
CA LYS A 243 9.34 12.55 -27.34
C LYS A 243 10.26 13.74 -27.54
N ASP A 244 9.98 14.51 -28.59
CA ASP A 244 10.57 15.83 -28.78
C ASP A 244 9.70 16.91 -28.12
N HIS A 245 10.36 17.87 -27.49
CA HIS A 245 9.72 18.96 -26.77
C HIS A 245 10.15 20.33 -27.33
N PRO A 246 9.20 21.27 -27.53
CA PRO A 246 9.52 22.64 -27.87
C PRO A 246 10.45 23.29 -26.84
N LYS A 247 11.28 24.25 -27.28
CA LYS A 247 12.14 25.04 -26.38
C LYS A 247 11.28 25.77 -25.34
N GLY A 248 11.69 25.70 -24.07
CA GLY A 248 10.97 26.32 -22.95
C GLY A 248 9.82 25.49 -22.39
N SER A 249 9.64 24.25 -22.86
CA SER A 249 8.69 23.32 -22.25
C SER A 249 9.09 22.97 -20.81
N GLU A 250 8.10 22.57 -20.02
CA GLU A 250 8.28 22.12 -18.64
C GLU A 250 7.87 20.66 -18.49
N ARG A 251 8.57 19.92 -17.62
CA ARG A 251 8.24 18.55 -17.21
C ARG A 251 7.47 18.63 -15.90
N MET A 252 6.20 18.22 -15.94
CA MET A 252 5.32 18.15 -14.76
C MET A 252 5.80 17.06 -13.82
N ILE A 253 5.87 17.31 -12.53
CA ILE A 253 6.15 16.31 -11.50
C ILE A 253 4.83 15.98 -10.82
N TYR A 254 4.51 14.69 -10.73
CA TYR A 254 3.25 14.21 -10.20
C TYR A 254 3.43 13.65 -8.79
N ASP A 255 2.35 13.66 -8.02
CA ASP A 255 2.32 13.03 -6.71
C ASP A 255 2.56 11.54 -6.85
N GLY A 256 3.72 11.09 -6.39
CA GLY A 256 4.29 9.78 -6.69
C GLY A 256 4.51 8.92 -5.45
N VAL A 257 3.76 9.15 -4.36
CA VAL A 257 4.07 8.57 -3.05
C VAL A 257 3.67 7.10 -2.93
N TRP A 258 2.68 6.61 -3.69
CA TRP A 258 2.05 5.33 -3.32
C TRP A 258 2.12 4.23 -4.36
N SER A 259 2.60 4.49 -5.59
CA SER A 259 2.70 3.50 -6.69
C SER A 259 1.41 2.68 -6.99
N GLN A 260 0.30 2.95 -6.32
CA GLN A 260 -0.96 2.22 -6.28
C GLN A 260 -1.78 2.43 -7.53
N TYR A 261 -2.58 1.43 -7.92
CA TYR A 261 -3.41 1.55 -9.11
C TYR A 261 -4.52 2.62 -8.98
N PRO A 262 -4.67 3.53 -9.98
CA PRO A 262 -3.72 3.80 -11.07
C PRO A 262 -2.55 4.66 -10.58
N ARG A 263 -1.30 4.22 -10.82
CA ARG A 263 -0.11 4.91 -10.28
C ARG A 263 0.06 6.32 -10.83
N LEU A 264 -0.43 6.52 -12.04
CA LEU A 264 -0.37 7.77 -12.80
C LEU A 264 -1.54 7.80 -13.78
N VAL A 265 -2.16 8.96 -13.89
CA VAL A 265 -3.14 9.28 -14.92
C VAL A 265 -2.64 10.49 -15.69
N ASP A 266 -1.90 10.21 -16.76
CA ASP A 266 -1.39 11.15 -17.75
C ASP A 266 -1.45 10.51 -19.15
N PRO A 267 -2.56 10.72 -19.89
CA PRO A 267 -2.71 10.20 -21.24
C PRO A 267 -1.63 10.66 -22.22
N SER A 268 -0.94 11.76 -21.91
CA SER A 268 0.13 12.30 -22.76
C SER A 268 1.47 11.58 -22.56
N ARG A 269 1.63 10.83 -21.47
CA ARG A 269 2.79 9.99 -21.16
C ARG A 269 2.68 8.61 -21.80
N SER A 270 1.53 7.94 -21.67
CA SER A 270 1.36 6.59 -22.23
C SER A 270 -0.10 6.24 -22.49
N LYS A 271 -0.34 5.36 -23.48
CA LYS A 271 -1.67 4.80 -23.76
C LYS A 271 -2.20 3.97 -22.57
N GLN A 272 -1.35 3.50 -21.66
CA GLN A 272 -1.77 2.76 -20.45
C GLN A 272 -2.16 3.65 -19.26
N TYR A 273 -1.84 4.96 -19.30
CA TYR A 273 -2.13 5.92 -18.23
C TYR A 273 -3.40 6.75 -18.51
N GLN A 274 -4.48 6.06 -18.85
CA GLN A 274 -5.79 6.66 -19.12
C GLN A 274 -6.60 6.85 -17.84
N PRO A 275 -7.57 7.79 -17.83
CA PRO A 275 -8.52 7.93 -16.73
C PRO A 275 -9.30 6.63 -16.47
N ALA A 276 -9.64 6.40 -15.20
CA ALA A 276 -10.46 5.27 -14.77
C ALA A 276 -11.76 5.79 -14.12
N LEU A 277 -12.73 4.90 -13.87
CA LEU A 277 -14.01 5.27 -13.27
C LEU A 277 -13.78 5.96 -11.91
N GLY A 278 -14.13 7.25 -11.81
CA GLY A 278 -13.94 8.05 -10.60
C GLY A 278 -12.59 8.79 -10.48
N ILE A 279 -11.61 8.50 -11.34
CA ILE A 279 -10.23 9.05 -11.28
C ILE A 279 -9.88 9.73 -12.62
N THR A 280 -9.71 11.06 -12.61
CA THR A 280 -9.58 11.87 -13.84
C THR A 280 -8.14 12.25 -14.21
N SER A 281 -7.28 12.67 -13.26
CA SER A 281 -5.87 13.02 -13.51
C SER A 281 -5.06 13.00 -12.22
N SER A 282 -3.77 12.67 -12.30
CA SER A 282 -2.85 12.74 -11.16
C SER A 282 -2.55 14.20 -10.77
N ALA A 283 -2.37 14.44 -9.47
CA ALA A 283 -2.03 15.76 -8.94
C ALA A 283 -0.59 16.16 -9.35
N ILE A 284 -0.41 17.41 -9.75
CA ILE A 284 0.91 17.97 -10.10
C ILE A 284 1.50 18.61 -8.83
N LEU A 285 2.69 18.16 -8.42
CA LEU A 285 3.44 18.72 -7.29
C LEU A 285 4.31 19.90 -7.70
N GLY A 286 4.85 19.90 -8.92
CA GLY A 286 5.74 20.95 -9.38
C GLY A 286 6.16 20.76 -10.83
N ARG A 287 7.13 21.57 -11.27
CA ARG A 287 7.61 21.60 -12.65
C ARG A 287 9.11 21.82 -12.68
N ILE A 288 9.78 21.19 -13.63
CA ILE A 288 11.20 21.46 -13.94
C ILE A 288 11.36 21.78 -15.43
N PRO A 289 12.45 22.47 -15.83
CA PRO A 289 12.77 22.64 -17.24
C PRO A 289 12.84 21.31 -17.97
N GLN A 290 12.20 21.25 -19.16
CA GLN A 290 12.21 20.04 -19.98
C GLN A 290 13.37 20.05 -20.97
N VAL A 291 13.92 18.86 -21.24
CA VAL A 291 14.94 18.65 -22.26
C VAL A 291 14.33 18.61 -23.66
N LYS A 292 15.12 18.89 -24.70
CA LYS A 292 14.64 18.90 -26.10
C LYS A 292 14.09 17.53 -26.54
N HIS A 293 14.68 16.45 -26.06
CA HIS A 293 14.34 15.09 -26.43
C HIS A 293 14.39 14.19 -25.20
N THR A 294 13.36 13.37 -25.01
CA THR A 294 13.33 12.30 -24.00
C THR A 294 13.35 10.94 -24.66
N TYR A 295 14.02 9.98 -24.04
CA TYR A 295 14.11 8.59 -24.51
C TYR A 295 12.86 7.78 -24.19
N ALA A 296 12.65 6.70 -24.96
CA ALA A 296 11.65 5.69 -24.66
C ALA A 296 12.11 4.79 -23.50
N LEU A 297 11.17 4.34 -22.66
CA LEU A 297 11.47 3.44 -21.54
C LEU A 297 10.36 2.43 -21.23
N TRP A 298 10.77 1.31 -20.64
CA TRP A 298 9.90 0.42 -19.87
C TRP A 298 9.76 0.95 -18.44
N GLU A 299 8.53 1.01 -17.96
CA GLU A 299 8.16 1.54 -16.65
C GLU A 299 7.19 0.58 -15.95
N ALA A 300 7.37 0.35 -14.66
CA ALA A 300 6.38 -0.28 -13.78
C ALA A 300 6.16 0.67 -12.59
N SER A 301 6.23 0.21 -11.34
CA SER A 301 6.14 1.14 -10.19
C SER A 301 7.30 2.13 -10.22
N TYR A 302 8.43 1.66 -10.72
CA TYR A 302 9.63 2.43 -10.95
C TYR A 302 10.00 2.38 -12.43
N GLY A 303 10.85 3.31 -12.86
CA GLY A 303 11.46 3.24 -14.18
C GLY A 303 12.41 2.05 -14.27
N LEU A 304 12.24 1.19 -15.28
CA LEU A 304 12.97 -0.08 -15.39
C LEU A 304 14.21 0.06 -16.29
N MET A 305 14.01 0.32 -17.58
CA MET A 305 15.10 0.40 -18.56
C MET A 305 14.71 1.26 -19.75
N ASN A 306 15.65 2.05 -20.27
CA ASN A 306 15.41 2.86 -21.48
C ASN A 306 15.98 2.21 -22.76
N GLU A 307 15.69 2.81 -23.91
CA GLU A 307 16.13 2.33 -25.23
C GLU A 307 17.66 2.25 -25.41
N HIS A 308 18.40 2.93 -24.54
CA HIS A 308 19.86 2.88 -24.51
C HIS A 308 20.42 1.75 -23.66
N GLY A 309 19.56 0.97 -22.98
CA GLY A 309 19.98 -0.12 -22.10
C GLY A 309 20.48 0.37 -20.74
N LEU A 310 20.20 1.61 -20.34
CA LEU A 310 20.36 2.05 -18.95
C LEU A 310 19.24 1.41 -18.13
N GLY A 311 19.58 0.60 -17.12
CA GLY A 311 18.64 -0.06 -16.22
C GLY A 311 18.81 0.39 -14.78
N LEU A 312 17.69 0.60 -14.06
CA LEU A 312 17.64 1.05 -12.67
C LEU A 312 16.79 0.11 -11.79
N GLY A 313 17.42 -0.57 -10.84
CA GLY A 313 16.75 -1.26 -9.74
C GLY A 313 16.68 -0.39 -8.49
N GLU A 314 15.88 -0.76 -7.50
CA GLU A 314 15.59 0.09 -6.33
C GLU A 314 15.48 -0.77 -5.04
N SER A 315 15.91 -0.21 -3.91
CA SER A 315 15.48 -0.66 -2.58
C SER A 315 15.39 0.52 -1.61
N THR A 316 14.22 0.66 -0.99
CA THR A 316 13.98 1.59 0.13
C THR A 316 15.03 1.44 1.21
N CYS A 317 15.40 2.50 1.92
CA CYS A 317 16.43 2.48 2.94
C CYS A 317 16.07 3.38 4.13
N SER A 318 16.31 2.88 5.35
CA SER A 318 16.14 3.72 6.53
C SER A 318 17.20 4.83 6.60
N SER A 319 16.75 6.02 7.01
CA SER A 319 17.58 7.21 7.13
C SER A 319 17.09 8.09 8.28
N PHE A 320 18.01 8.74 9.00
CA PHE A 320 17.64 9.77 9.96
C PHE A 320 17.44 11.16 9.34
N LEU A 321 17.92 11.35 8.10
CA LEU A 321 17.66 12.54 7.31
C LEU A 321 16.36 12.35 6.55
N VAL A 322 15.32 13.01 7.03
CA VAL A 322 13.95 12.89 6.52
C VAL A 322 13.60 14.15 5.73
N GLY A 323 13.28 13.96 4.44
CA GLY A 323 12.65 14.99 3.63
C GLY A 323 11.13 14.87 3.70
N THR A 324 10.43 16.00 3.66
CA THR A 324 8.96 16.02 3.62
C THR A 324 8.50 16.53 2.26
N GLY A 325 7.68 15.73 1.58
CA GLY A 325 7.14 16.06 0.26
C GLY A 325 6.17 17.25 0.28
N ILE A 326 6.04 17.94 -0.85
CA ILE A 326 5.12 19.08 -1.01
C ILE A 326 3.66 18.67 -0.71
N SER A 327 3.23 17.47 -1.13
CA SER A 327 1.88 16.95 -0.83
C SER A 327 1.63 16.72 0.66
N GLN A 328 2.69 16.62 1.46
CA GLN A 328 2.64 16.43 2.91
C GLN A 328 2.96 17.73 3.68
N GLY A 329 2.94 18.89 3.00
CA GLY A 329 3.22 20.20 3.61
C GLY A 329 4.71 20.53 3.77
N GLY A 330 5.59 19.74 3.18
CA GLY A 330 7.03 19.99 3.14
C GLY A 330 7.48 20.78 1.91
N THR A 331 8.77 20.69 1.61
CA THR A 331 9.42 21.45 0.51
C THR A 331 10.04 20.55 -0.56
N ALA A 332 10.15 19.25 -0.31
CA ALA A 332 10.78 18.33 -1.24
C ALA A 332 9.86 18.00 -2.41
N LEU A 333 10.37 18.15 -3.62
CA LEU A 333 9.61 17.93 -4.86
C LEU A 333 9.63 16.47 -5.33
N PHE A 334 10.69 15.73 -5.04
CA PHE A 334 10.93 14.43 -5.69
C PHE A 334 10.86 13.24 -4.74
N SER A 335 10.09 12.22 -5.13
CA SER A 335 10.30 10.83 -4.70
C SER A 335 11.31 10.13 -5.62
N ILE A 336 11.77 8.92 -5.23
CA ILE A 336 12.75 8.18 -6.03
C ILE A 336 12.18 7.69 -7.36
N GLY A 337 10.92 7.25 -7.38
CA GLY A 337 10.24 6.90 -8.63
C GLY A 337 10.25 8.05 -9.66
N ASN A 338 10.08 9.29 -9.21
CA ASN A 338 10.19 10.45 -10.10
C ASN A 338 11.62 10.66 -10.63
N LEU A 339 12.63 10.55 -9.75
CA LEU A 339 14.03 10.72 -10.12
C LEU A 339 14.49 9.65 -11.11
N MET A 340 14.14 8.39 -10.88
CA MET A 340 14.45 7.26 -11.78
C MET A 340 13.82 7.46 -13.16
N ALA A 341 12.55 7.85 -13.21
CA ALA A 341 11.87 8.12 -14.48
C ALA A 341 12.56 9.26 -15.27
N ILE A 342 12.91 10.36 -14.59
CA ILE A 342 13.60 11.50 -15.22
C ILE A 342 15.01 11.11 -15.68
N ALA A 343 15.72 10.29 -14.92
CA ALA A 343 17.04 9.80 -15.29
C ALA A 343 16.96 8.96 -16.57
N LEU A 344 16.00 8.02 -16.66
CA LEU A 344 15.80 7.20 -17.85
C LEU A 344 15.34 8.02 -19.06
N GLU A 345 14.53 9.06 -18.86
CA GLU A 345 14.12 9.99 -19.91
C GLU A 345 15.31 10.77 -20.50
N ARG A 346 16.39 11.00 -19.74
CA ARG A 346 17.45 11.98 -20.10
C ARG A 346 18.84 11.38 -20.31
N CYS A 347 19.13 10.22 -19.72
CA CYS A 347 20.48 9.66 -19.64
C CYS A 347 20.66 8.36 -20.41
N LYS A 348 21.90 8.10 -20.83
CA LYS A 348 22.30 6.84 -21.49
C LYS A 348 23.18 5.94 -20.63
N THR A 349 23.74 6.48 -19.56
CA THR A 349 24.77 5.85 -18.72
C THR A 349 24.43 5.99 -17.24
N ALA A 350 24.89 5.06 -16.40
CA ALA A 350 24.72 5.05 -14.96
C ALA A 350 25.25 6.34 -14.32
N ARG A 351 26.45 6.81 -14.71
CA ARG A 351 27.03 8.07 -14.19
C ARG A 351 26.16 9.30 -14.47
N CYS A 352 25.65 9.43 -15.69
CA CYS A 352 24.69 10.49 -16.04
C CYS A 352 23.44 10.42 -15.16
N ALA A 353 22.90 9.21 -14.95
CA ALA A 353 21.71 9.00 -14.13
C ALA A 353 21.95 9.40 -12.67
N ILE A 354 23.06 8.93 -12.07
CA ILE A 354 23.49 9.30 -10.71
C ILE A 354 23.55 10.81 -10.56
N GLN A 355 24.26 11.49 -11.47
CA GLN A 355 24.41 12.94 -11.42
C GLN A 355 23.07 13.65 -11.57
N THR A 356 22.23 13.23 -12.52
CA THR A 356 20.92 13.83 -12.76
C THR A 356 20.00 13.69 -11.56
N MET A 357 19.92 12.48 -10.97
CA MET A 357 19.10 12.24 -9.78
C MET A 357 19.61 13.03 -8.58
N GLY A 358 20.93 13.01 -8.36
CA GLY A 358 21.59 13.73 -7.28
C GLY A 358 21.40 15.24 -7.36
N ASP A 359 21.59 15.85 -8.53
CA ASP A 359 21.43 17.29 -8.73
C ASP A 359 19.97 17.74 -8.55
N LEU A 360 19.01 16.95 -9.04
CA LEU A 360 17.59 17.25 -8.89
C LEU A 360 17.15 17.15 -7.43
N GLY A 361 17.54 16.07 -6.73
CA GLY A 361 17.24 15.89 -5.31
C GLY A 361 17.88 16.99 -4.45
N ALA A 362 19.15 17.31 -4.71
CA ALA A 362 19.85 18.40 -4.03
C ALA A 362 19.15 19.76 -4.23
N THR A 363 18.74 20.05 -5.47
CA THR A 363 18.19 21.35 -5.85
C THR A 363 16.75 21.56 -5.40
N TYR A 364 15.89 20.57 -5.62
CA TYR A 364 14.44 20.68 -5.42
C TYR A 364 13.92 19.88 -4.22
N GLY A 365 14.82 19.21 -3.50
CA GLY A 365 14.49 18.38 -2.35
C GLY A 365 14.04 16.97 -2.71
N PHE A 366 14.44 16.04 -1.86
CA PHE A 366 14.10 14.63 -1.92
C PHE A 366 13.29 14.23 -0.69
N TYR A 367 12.25 13.42 -0.87
CA TYR A 367 11.53 12.74 0.21
C TYR A 367 11.42 11.26 -0.12
N GLY A 368 11.55 10.42 0.91
CA GLY A 368 11.45 8.97 0.76
C GLY A 368 10.00 8.49 0.71
N GLU A 369 9.81 7.23 0.33
CA GLU A 369 8.48 6.67 0.06
C GLU A 369 7.67 6.39 1.33
N ASP A 370 8.33 5.89 2.39
CA ASP A 370 7.67 5.65 3.67
C ASP A 370 7.73 6.89 4.59
N PRO A 371 6.64 7.22 5.30
CA PRO A 371 6.66 8.29 6.28
C PRO A 371 7.61 7.96 7.44
N GLY A 372 8.37 8.97 7.89
CA GLY A 372 9.30 8.84 9.01
C GLY A 372 10.66 8.30 8.58
N MET A 373 11.40 7.69 9.52
CA MET A 373 12.79 7.27 9.28
C MET A 373 12.91 5.92 8.56
N GLY A 374 11.83 5.12 8.49
CA GLY A 374 11.84 3.76 7.94
C GLY A 374 12.23 3.72 6.47
N GLY A 375 11.64 4.59 5.65
CA GLY A 375 11.97 4.75 4.24
C GLY A 375 12.26 6.20 3.87
N ALA A 376 13.02 6.91 4.71
CA ALA A 376 13.44 8.29 4.43
C ALA A 376 14.61 8.40 3.43
N GLY A 377 15.24 7.28 3.08
CA GLY A 377 16.29 7.19 2.09
C GLY A 377 16.02 6.06 1.11
N GLU A 378 16.75 6.05 0.00
CA GLU A 378 16.52 5.12 -1.10
C GLU A 378 17.86 4.71 -1.70
N ALA A 379 17.91 3.49 -2.25
CA ALA A 379 19.06 2.97 -2.95
C ALA A 379 18.69 2.56 -4.37
N VAL A 380 19.37 3.13 -5.35
CA VAL A 380 19.21 2.75 -6.76
C VAL A 380 20.41 1.92 -7.17
N THR A 381 20.15 0.74 -7.75
CA THR A 381 21.17 -0.08 -8.42
C THR A 381 21.15 0.25 -9.92
N LEU A 382 22.29 0.60 -10.50
CA LEU A 382 22.36 1.08 -11.88
C LEU A 382 23.32 0.22 -12.70
N VAL A 383 22.88 -0.16 -13.90
CA VAL A 383 23.73 -0.77 -14.93
C VAL A 383 23.49 -0.12 -16.29
N ASP A 384 24.50 -0.13 -17.15
CA ASP A 384 24.38 0.38 -18.51
C ASP A 384 25.23 -0.43 -19.51
N LYS A 385 25.18 -0.04 -20.80
CA LYS A 385 25.89 -0.72 -21.89
C LYS A 385 27.42 -0.71 -21.79
N THR A 386 28.00 0.11 -20.93
CA THR A 386 29.45 0.12 -20.69
C THR A 386 29.89 -1.07 -19.83
N GLY A 387 28.95 -1.72 -19.13
CA GLY A 387 29.23 -2.79 -18.17
C GLY A 387 29.49 -2.27 -16.76
N GLU A 388 29.39 -0.95 -16.54
CA GLU A 388 29.44 -0.38 -15.19
C GLU A 388 28.23 -0.79 -14.36
N ALA A 389 28.48 -1.06 -13.08
CA ALA A 389 27.50 -1.38 -12.05
C ALA A 389 27.71 -0.44 -10.86
N TRP A 390 26.65 0.25 -10.41
CA TRP A 390 26.72 1.26 -9.36
C TRP A 390 25.58 1.10 -8.34
N VAL A 391 25.87 1.44 -7.08
CA VAL A 391 24.86 1.65 -6.04
C VAL A 391 24.84 3.13 -5.70
N PHE A 392 23.68 3.77 -5.80
CA PHE A 392 23.44 5.17 -5.47
C PHE A 392 22.51 5.27 -4.27
N HIS A 393 22.95 5.93 -3.21
CA HIS A 393 22.13 6.24 -2.05
C HIS A 393 21.73 7.71 -2.05
N ILE A 394 20.48 7.98 -1.72
CA ILE A 394 19.94 9.33 -1.51
C ILE A 394 19.07 9.36 -0.25
N CYS A 395 19.06 10.49 0.44
CA CYS A 395 18.21 10.73 1.59
C CYS A 395 17.85 12.22 1.70
N GLY A 396 17.03 12.57 2.69
CA GLY A 396 16.64 13.95 2.97
C GLY A 396 17.83 14.88 3.14
N GLY A 397 17.57 16.17 2.90
CA GLY A 397 18.55 17.22 3.10
C GLY A 397 18.93 17.47 4.57
N VAL A 398 19.99 18.25 4.79
CA VAL A 398 20.38 18.69 6.14
C VAL A 398 19.58 19.93 6.58
N PRO A 399 18.91 19.92 7.74
CA PRO A 399 18.21 21.09 8.27
C PRO A 399 19.22 22.07 8.91
N SER A 400 19.25 23.34 8.48
CA SER A 400 20.04 24.37 9.18
C SER A 400 19.40 25.75 9.11
N LYS A 401 19.52 26.49 10.23
CA LYS A 401 19.18 27.91 10.35
C LYS A 401 20.34 28.83 9.92
N GLU A 402 21.58 28.33 10.00
CA GLU A 402 22.81 29.00 9.60
C GLU A 402 23.30 28.31 8.32
N ALA A 403 22.65 28.61 7.20
CA ALA A 403 22.97 27.99 5.93
C ALA A 403 24.29 28.57 5.40
N ASN A 404 25.27 27.71 5.09
CA ASN A 404 26.36 28.12 4.22
C ASN A 404 25.77 28.57 2.88
N ALA A 405 25.94 29.85 2.54
CA ALA A 405 25.37 30.44 1.32
C ALA A 405 25.81 29.69 0.05
N THR A 406 26.97 29.01 0.08
CA THR A 406 27.50 28.21 -1.03
C THR A 406 26.54 27.09 -1.45
N TRP A 407 25.89 26.43 -0.49
CA TRP A 407 25.07 25.24 -0.71
C TRP A 407 23.58 25.48 -0.49
N ALA A 408 23.17 26.74 -0.31
CA ALA A 408 21.78 27.09 0.03
C ALA A 408 20.74 26.52 -0.95
N HIS A 409 21.07 26.44 -2.24
CA HIS A 409 20.20 25.91 -3.30
C HIS A 409 20.41 24.43 -3.61
N GLN A 410 21.28 23.71 -2.88
CA GLN A 410 21.59 22.30 -3.13
C GLN A 410 21.48 21.44 -1.87
N ARG A 411 20.86 21.96 -0.80
CA ARG A 411 20.77 21.24 0.48
C ARG A 411 19.56 20.31 0.59
N GLY A 412 18.74 20.19 -0.45
CA GLY A 412 17.47 19.49 -0.42
C GLY A 412 17.58 17.96 -0.28
N ALA A 413 18.75 17.41 -0.56
CA ALA A 413 19.09 16.00 -0.39
C ALA A 413 20.58 15.83 -0.12
N LEU A 414 20.95 14.74 0.54
CA LEU A 414 22.33 14.22 0.53
C LEU A 414 22.37 12.91 -0.25
N TRP A 415 23.45 12.71 -1.00
CA TRP A 415 23.64 11.50 -1.79
C TRP A 415 25.10 11.11 -1.96
N ALA A 416 25.33 9.81 -2.12
CA ALA A 416 26.61 9.21 -2.45
C ALA A 416 26.39 7.94 -3.29
N ALA A 417 27.32 7.62 -4.18
CA ALA A 417 27.29 6.42 -4.99
C ALA A 417 28.67 5.76 -5.01
N GLN A 418 28.67 4.43 -5.05
CA GLN A 418 29.85 3.61 -5.13
C GLN A 418 29.74 2.61 -6.28
N ARG A 419 30.80 2.49 -7.07
CA ARG A 419 30.91 1.50 -8.14
C ARG A 419 31.09 0.11 -7.54
N VAL A 420 30.36 -0.87 -8.06
CA VAL A 420 30.58 -2.28 -7.72
C VAL A 420 31.88 -2.74 -8.39
N PRO A 421 32.87 -3.24 -7.63
CA PRO A 421 34.14 -3.69 -8.19
C PRO A 421 33.97 -4.76 -9.26
N SER A 422 34.98 -4.87 -10.14
CA SER A 422 35.05 -5.96 -11.12
C SER A 422 34.93 -7.32 -10.43
N GLY A 423 34.08 -8.22 -10.94
CA GLY A 423 33.88 -9.56 -10.40
C GLY A 423 33.06 -9.65 -9.11
N HIS A 424 32.47 -8.54 -8.63
CA HIS A 424 31.73 -8.50 -7.37
C HIS A 424 30.21 -8.49 -7.54
N VAL A 425 29.52 -8.86 -6.45
CA VAL A 425 28.09 -8.71 -6.20
C VAL A 425 27.86 -7.86 -4.95
N ALA A 426 26.86 -6.98 -4.97
CA ALA A 426 26.37 -6.25 -3.80
C ALA A 426 24.86 -6.46 -3.62
N VAL A 427 24.40 -6.39 -2.37
CA VAL A 427 22.99 -6.61 -2.00
C VAL A 427 22.53 -5.48 -1.09
N VAL A 428 21.47 -4.78 -1.50
CA VAL A 428 20.77 -3.79 -0.69
C VAL A 428 19.45 -4.38 -0.23
N ALA A 429 19.19 -4.33 1.08
CA ALA A 429 18.02 -4.94 1.69
C ALA A 429 17.46 -4.00 2.76
N ASN A 430 16.65 -3.02 2.37
CA ASN A 430 16.07 -2.03 3.28
C ASN A 430 17.06 -1.20 4.12
N SER A 431 18.33 -1.09 3.71
CA SER A 431 19.37 -0.42 4.50
C SER A 431 20.54 0.03 3.63
N MET A 432 21.11 1.18 3.97
CA MET A 432 22.30 1.73 3.30
C MET A 432 23.51 0.82 3.52
N ILE A 433 24.24 0.50 2.44
CA ILE A 433 25.42 -0.40 2.48
C ILE A 433 26.77 0.26 2.11
N ILE A 434 26.76 1.52 1.65
CA ILE A 434 28.01 2.23 1.31
C ILE A 434 28.70 2.57 2.62
N ARG A 435 29.96 2.17 2.73
CA ARG A 435 30.80 2.31 3.93
C ARG A 435 31.65 3.57 3.83
N GLU A 436 32.96 3.45 3.98
CA GLU A 436 33.89 4.56 3.87
C GLU A 436 33.91 5.11 2.44
N VAL A 437 33.63 6.41 2.32
CA VAL A 437 33.62 7.14 1.05
C VAL A 437 34.89 7.96 0.91
N ASP A 438 35.66 7.68 -0.14
CA ASP A 438 36.75 8.57 -0.56
C ASP A 438 36.24 9.58 -1.58
N VAL A 439 36.09 10.84 -1.14
CA VAL A 439 35.60 11.93 -2.00
C VAL A 439 36.60 12.32 -3.10
N HIS A 440 37.86 11.86 -3.03
CA HIS A 440 38.88 12.13 -4.04
C HIS A 440 38.95 11.03 -5.12
N ASP A 441 38.50 9.82 -4.82
CA ASP A 441 38.40 8.73 -5.79
C ASP A 441 37.15 8.90 -6.66
N LYS A 442 37.30 9.66 -7.74
CA LYS A 442 36.24 9.90 -8.73
C LYS A 442 35.96 8.70 -9.65
N GLU A 443 36.80 7.67 -9.61
CA GLU A 443 36.62 6.48 -10.42
C GLU A 443 35.60 5.54 -9.78
N ASN A 444 35.71 5.35 -8.46
CA ASN A 444 34.84 4.45 -7.70
C ASN A 444 33.74 5.16 -6.92
N PHE A 445 33.83 6.47 -6.70
CA PHE A 445 32.80 7.24 -5.99
C PHE A 445 32.28 8.44 -6.78
N MET A 446 30.98 8.66 -6.65
CA MET A 446 30.31 9.90 -7.04
C MET A 446 29.53 10.41 -5.83
N VAL A 447 29.68 11.68 -5.47
CA VAL A 447 29.11 12.22 -4.23
C VAL A 447 28.52 13.59 -4.47
N HIS A 448 27.58 13.98 -3.60
CA HIS A 448 27.12 15.35 -3.51
C HIS A 448 28.33 16.32 -3.44
N PRO A 449 28.43 17.35 -4.30
CA PRO A 449 29.62 18.22 -4.34
C PRO A 449 29.95 18.89 -3.00
N GLY A 450 28.91 19.26 -2.24
CA GLY A 450 29.01 19.83 -0.89
C GLY A 450 28.98 18.83 0.26
N LEU A 451 29.15 17.52 0.02
CA LEU A 451 28.95 16.48 1.04
C LEU A 451 29.69 16.77 2.35
N VAL A 452 30.99 17.06 2.27
CA VAL A 452 31.84 17.32 3.45
C VAL A 452 31.35 18.54 4.24
N ASP A 453 31.04 19.64 3.54
CA ASP A 453 30.62 20.88 4.17
C ASP A 453 29.25 20.72 4.84
N LEU A 454 28.30 20.08 4.17
CA LEU A 454 26.94 19.86 4.66
C LEU A 454 26.92 18.91 5.87
N LEU A 455 27.74 17.86 5.87
CA LEU A 455 27.86 16.96 7.02
C LEU A 455 28.47 17.65 8.25
N LYS A 456 29.47 18.52 8.04
CA LYS A 456 30.06 19.34 9.11
C LYS A 456 29.09 20.38 9.64
N GLU A 457 28.37 21.08 8.75
CA GLU A 457 27.31 22.03 9.12
C GLU A 457 26.24 21.36 9.98
N ALA A 458 25.81 20.15 9.60
CA ALA A 458 24.83 19.36 10.33
C ALA A 458 25.38 18.69 11.60
N LYS A 459 26.68 18.81 11.89
CA LYS A 459 27.38 18.13 12.99
C LYS A 459 27.23 16.60 12.96
N LEU A 460 27.06 16.04 11.77
CA LEU A 460 27.04 14.60 11.55
C LEU A 460 28.46 14.04 11.44
N TRP A 461 29.41 14.86 10.99
CA TRP A 461 30.81 14.48 10.84
C TRP A 461 31.74 15.60 11.28
N ASP A 462 32.75 15.26 12.09
CA ASP A 462 33.72 16.23 12.62
C ASP A 462 34.92 16.48 11.67
N GLY A 463 35.05 15.68 10.61
CA GLY A 463 36.16 15.77 9.66
C GLY A 463 37.42 14.99 10.06
N THR A 464 37.40 14.25 11.16
CA THR A 464 38.57 13.50 11.67
C THR A 464 38.40 11.99 11.54
N ALA A 465 37.19 11.48 11.73
CA ALA A 465 36.88 10.07 11.51
C ALA A 465 36.76 9.74 10.01
N PRO A 466 36.91 8.46 9.58
CA PRO A 466 36.53 8.04 8.23
C PRO A 466 35.08 8.44 7.90
N LEU A 467 34.82 8.83 6.65
CA LEU A 467 33.49 9.21 6.16
C LEU A 467 32.67 7.93 5.86
N ASP A 468 32.24 7.24 6.91
CA ASP A 468 31.43 6.01 6.85
C ASP A 468 29.96 6.36 6.57
N TRP A 469 29.57 6.37 5.29
CA TRP A 469 28.26 6.86 4.83
C TRP A 469 27.10 6.20 5.57
N GLN A 470 27.07 4.87 5.68
CA GLN A 470 25.99 4.16 6.39
C GLN A 470 25.81 4.71 7.81
N LYS A 471 26.88 4.80 8.60
CA LYS A 471 26.78 5.28 9.99
C LYS A 471 26.38 6.76 10.06
N LEU A 472 26.68 7.53 9.01
CA LEU A 472 26.44 8.97 8.92
C LEU A 472 25.07 9.34 8.35
N VAL A 473 24.26 8.40 7.86
CA VAL A 473 22.90 8.72 7.36
C VAL A 473 21.82 7.72 7.77
N ALA A 474 22.19 6.49 8.15
CA ALA A 474 21.23 5.43 8.48
C ALA A 474 21.19 5.11 9.98
N PRO A 475 20.03 4.70 10.51
CA PRO A 475 19.90 4.28 11.91
C PRO A 475 20.53 2.89 12.16
N ASN A 476 20.80 2.58 13.42
CA ASN A 476 21.22 1.23 13.83
C ASN A 476 20.00 0.31 13.94
N MET A 477 19.89 -0.65 13.02
CA MET A 477 18.79 -1.63 12.92
C MET A 477 18.60 -2.51 14.16
N GLU A 478 19.61 -2.68 15.01
CA GLU A 478 19.44 -3.42 16.28
C GLU A 478 18.54 -2.67 17.27
N THR A 479 18.53 -1.34 17.17
CA THR A 479 17.80 -0.44 18.09
C THR A 479 16.65 0.28 17.42
N PHE A 480 16.65 0.33 16.09
CA PHE A 480 15.68 1.03 15.28
C PHE A 480 14.58 0.09 14.82
N SER A 481 13.33 0.49 15.01
CA SER A 481 12.20 -0.18 14.37
C SER A 481 11.89 0.49 13.05
N TYR A 482 11.98 -0.29 11.97
CA TYR A 482 11.55 0.12 10.63
C TYR A 482 10.09 0.56 10.63
N PHE A 483 9.23 -0.18 11.35
CA PHE A 483 7.81 0.11 11.50
C PHE A 483 7.54 0.84 12.81
N PRO A 484 7.01 2.09 12.75
CA PRO A 484 6.64 2.82 13.97
C PRO A 484 5.68 2.00 14.85
N GLY A 485 6.00 1.90 16.14
CA GLY A 485 5.17 1.18 17.12
C GLY A 485 5.40 -0.33 17.20
N LEU A 486 6.28 -0.89 16.37
CA LEU A 486 6.77 -2.26 16.53
C LEU A 486 8.15 -2.29 17.19
N ALA A 487 8.54 -3.47 17.69
CA ALA A 487 9.90 -3.69 18.18
C ALA A 487 10.89 -3.74 17.00
N PRO A 488 12.17 -3.34 17.20
CA PRO A 488 13.22 -3.53 16.21
C PRO A 488 13.29 -4.96 15.68
N ILE A 489 13.64 -5.11 14.39
CA ILE A 489 13.87 -6.39 13.73
C ILE A 489 15.33 -6.44 13.30
N PRO A 490 16.27 -6.82 14.20
CA PRO A 490 17.71 -6.63 13.98
C PRO A 490 18.27 -7.34 12.75
N MET A 491 17.65 -8.46 12.36
CA MET A 491 18.12 -9.27 11.22
C MET A 491 17.27 -9.10 9.95
N TYR A 492 16.43 -8.06 9.89
CA TYR A 492 15.55 -7.76 8.75
C TYR A 492 16.30 -7.61 7.42
N SER A 493 17.47 -6.99 7.47
CA SER A 493 18.33 -6.71 6.31
C SER A 493 19.43 -7.75 6.14
N THR A 494 20.12 -8.06 7.24
CA THR A 494 21.34 -8.89 7.22
C THR A 494 21.08 -10.33 6.81
N LEU A 495 19.92 -10.92 7.15
CA LEU A 495 19.59 -12.28 6.69
C LEU A 495 19.45 -12.34 5.17
N ARG A 496 18.84 -11.35 4.53
CA ARG A 496 18.67 -11.33 3.06
C ARG A 496 20.01 -11.17 2.36
N MET A 497 20.84 -10.25 2.84
CA MET A 497 22.20 -10.05 2.34
C MET A 497 23.02 -11.35 2.47
N TRP A 498 22.99 -11.97 3.64
CA TRP A 498 23.65 -13.26 3.88
C TRP A 498 23.09 -14.38 3.00
N GLY A 499 21.77 -14.45 2.82
CA GLY A 499 21.08 -15.45 2.01
C GLY A 499 21.48 -15.43 0.53
N VAL A 500 21.78 -14.25 -0.01
CA VAL A 500 22.34 -14.11 -1.35
C VAL A 500 23.84 -14.44 -1.35
N TYR A 501 24.62 -13.90 -0.42
CA TYR A 501 26.07 -14.12 -0.37
C TYR A 501 26.44 -15.59 -0.14
N ARG A 502 25.66 -16.36 0.63
CA ARG A 502 25.88 -17.82 0.78
C ARG A 502 25.71 -18.60 -0.53
N GLN A 503 24.96 -18.06 -1.50
CA GLN A 503 24.74 -18.67 -2.80
C GLN A 503 25.77 -18.18 -3.83
N ALA A 504 26.04 -16.87 -3.84
CA ALA A 504 26.92 -16.22 -4.81
C ALA A 504 28.42 -16.36 -4.47
N ALA A 505 28.76 -16.30 -3.18
CA ALA A 505 30.13 -16.26 -2.68
C ALA A 505 30.32 -17.09 -1.39
N PRO A 506 30.04 -18.42 -1.39
CA PRO A 506 30.31 -19.27 -0.23
C PRO A 506 31.72 -19.12 0.36
N SER A 507 32.75 -18.94 -0.49
CA SER A 507 34.15 -18.81 -0.07
C SER A 507 34.44 -17.52 0.72
N ALA A 508 33.59 -16.49 0.59
CA ALA A 508 33.70 -15.27 1.39
C ALA A 508 33.40 -15.50 2.88
N ASN A 509 32.78 -16.65 3.23
CA ASN A 509 32.50 -17.08 4.60
C ASN A 509 31.81 -15.99 5.45
N ILE A 510 30.84 -15.28 4.86
CA ILE A 510 30.01 -14.30 5.56
C ILE A 510 29.03 -15.04 6.47
N HIS A 511 29.00 -14.68 7.75
CA HIS A 511 28.11 -15.28 8.74
C HIS A 511 26.88 -14.39 8.97
N ALA A 512 25.73 -15.00 9.23
CA ALA A 512 24.53 -14.28 9.63
C ALA A 512 24.77 -13.58 10.98
N THR A 513 24.46 -12.29 11.06
CA THR A 513 24.67 -11.46 12.26
C THR A 513 23.66 -10.32 12.29
N LYS A 514 23.45 -9.73 13.47
CA LYS A 514 22.60 -8.54 13.66
C LYS A 514 23.32 -7.26 13.27
N ASP A 515 24.66 -7.26 13.35
CA ASP A 515 25.47 -6.09 13.03
C ASP A 515 25.59 -5.92 11.51
N LEU A 516 24.74 -5.05 10.94
CA LEU A 516 24.79 -4.67 9.54
C LEU A 516 26.16 -4.10 9.14
N SER A 517 26.86 -3.41 10.05
CA SER A 517 28.16 -2.80 9.73
C SER A 517 29.29 -3.80 9.53
N SER A 518 29.08 -5.06 9.91
CA SER A 518 30.05 -6.14 9.65
C SER A 518 30.01 -6.65 8.20
N PHE A 519 28.95 -6.34 7.44
CA PHE A 519 28.86 -6.71 6.04
C PHE A 519 29.70 -5.75 5.18
N PRO A 520 30.48 -6.27 4.22
CA PRO A 520 31.16 -5.42 3.26
C PRO A 520 30.16 -4.81 2.27
N PHE A 521 30.56 -3.73 1.59
CA PHE A 521 29.78 -3.13 0.51
C PHE A 521 29.44 -4.16 -0.59
N SER A 522 30.40 -5.03 -0.94
CA SER A 522 30.23 -6.10 -1.93
C SER A 522 31.19 -7.26 -1.65
N VAL A 523 30.94 -8.41 -2.26
CA VAL A 523 31.82 -9.59 -2.19
C VAL A 523 32.16 -10.09 -3.60
N PRO A 524 33.36 -10.67 -3.82
CA PRO A 524 33.67 -11.34 -5.08
C PRO A 524 32.80 -12.58 -5.23
N VAL A 525 32.26 -12.82 -6.43
CA VAL A 525 31.50 -14.03 -6.72
C VAL A 525 32.49 -15.21 -6.89
N ASP A 526 32.21 -16.38 -6.29
CA ASP A 526 33.13 -17.54 -6.30
C ASP A 526 33.41 -18.07 -7.72
N GLY A 527 32.46 -17.86 -8.63
CA GLY A 527 32.56 -18.13 -10.05
C GLY A 527 31.69 -17.15 -10.83
N LYS A 528 31.81 -17.13 -12.16
CA LYS A 528 30.92 -16.27 -12.96
C LYS A 528 29.48 -16.76 -12.86
N ALA A 529 28.55 -15.88 -12.52
CA ALA A 529 27.13 -16.15 -12.43
C ALA A 529 26.45 -16.11 -13.80
N THR A 530 25.42 -16.92 -13.97
CA THR A 530 24.47 -16.82 -15.09
C THR A 530 23.26 -15.99 -14.68
N ILE A 531 22.47 -15.52 -15.64
CA ILE A 531 21.21 -14.83 -15.32
C ILE A 531 20.23 -15.74 -14.54
N LEU A 532 20.26 -17.05 -14.78
CA LEU A 532 19.45 -18.02 -14.05
C LEU A 532 19.87 -18.14 -12.58
N ASP A 533 21.16 -17.99 -12.27
CA ASP A 533 21.64 -17.96 -10.88
C ASP A 533 21.10 -16.73 -10.15
N VAL A 534 21.15 -15.56 -10.79
CA VAL A 534 20.59 -14.32 -10.22
C VAL A 534 19.07 -14.43 -10.00
N MET A 535 18.33 -15.04 -10.93
CA MET A 535 16.90 -15.33 -10.74
C MET A 535 16.67 -16.22 -9.51
N ASN A 536 17.51 -17.25 -9.31
CA ASN A 536 17.39 -18.17 -8.19
C ASN A 536 17.74 -17.53 -6.84
N TRP A 537 18.63 -16.54 -6.80
CA TRP A 537 18.93 -15.80 -5.56
C TRP A 537 17.71 -15.09 -4.98
N PHE A 538 16.72 -14.75 -5.81
CA PHE A 538 15.45 -14.18 -5.35
C PHE A 538 14.44 -15.23 -4.86
N ARG A 539 14.64 -16.53 -5.13
CA ARG A 539 13.65 -17.59 -4.86
C ARG A 539 13.77 -18.25 -3.48
N THR A 540 14.74 -17.85 -2.67
CA THR A 540 15.07 -18.55 -1.42
C THR A 540 14.20 -18.14 -0.24
N HIS A 541 13.94 -19.12 0.63
CA HIS A 541 13.45 -18.96 2.00
C HIS A 541 14.44 -19.57 3.01
N TYR A 542 15.74 -19.47 2.69
CA TYR A 542 16.87 -19.99 3.45
C TYR A 542 16.97 -21.51 3.54
N GLU A 543 16.59 -22.19 2.46
CA GLU A 543 16.55 -23.64 2.38
C GLU A 543 17.89 -24.28 2.77
N GLY A 544 17.81 -25.32 3.61
CA GLY A 544 18.98 -26.06 4.10
C GLY A 544 19.78 -25.34 5.19
N THR A 545 19.19 -24.38 5.90
CA THR A 545 19.82 -23.64 7.00
C THR A 545 18.94 -23.63 8.25
N GLU A 546 19.47 -23.14 9.37
CA GLU A 546 18.67 -22.93 10.58
C GLU A 546 17.57 -21.86 10.43
N PHE A 547 17.63 -21.05 9.37
CA PHE A 547 16.63 -20.02 9.05
C PHE A 547 15.58 -20.50 8.03
N ASP A 548 15.62 -21.78 7.61
CA ASP A 548 14.70 -22.33 6.61
C ASP A 548 13.24 -22.17 7.08
N MET A 549 12.50 -21.31 6.39
CA MET A 549 11.17 -20.89 6.80
C MET A 549 10.12 -21.97 6.57
N ARG A 550 10.43 -23.10 5.93
CA ARG A 550 9.49 -24.20 5.73
C ARG A 550 9.33 -25.08 6.97
N TYR A 551 10.13 -24.86 8.01
CA TYR A 551 10.09 -25.63 9.25
C TYR A 551 9.58 -24.81 10.44
N GLY A 552 9.23 -25.53 11.50
CA GLY A 552 8.72 -24.95 12.75
C GLY A 552 7.21 -24.78 12.78
N SER A 553 6.68 -24.44 13.95
CA SER A 553 5.23 -24.32 14.18
C SER A 553 4.55 -23.29 13.27
N LEU A 554 5.29 -22.24 12.87
CA LEU A 554 4.79 -21.19 11.99
C LEU A 554 4.60 -21.64 10.54
N ALA A 555 5.28 -22.71 10.11
CA ALA A 555 5.13 -23.24 8.75
C ALA A 555 3.86 -24.11 8.61
N GLY A 556 3.18 -24.40 9.72
CA GLY A 556 1.96 -25.18 9.73
C GLY A 556 2.18 -26.66 9.32
N PRO A 557 1.08 -27.40 9.11
CA PRO A 557 1.13 -28.81 8.72
C PRO A 557 1.72 -29.03 7.32
N PHE A 558 1.66 -28.03 6.45
CA PHE A 558 2.06 -28.17 5.04
C PHE A 558 3.34 -27.39 4.70
N GLN A 559 4.10 -26.94 5.70
CA GLN A 559 5.44 -26.36 5.55
C GLN A 559 5.48 -25.08 4.68
N THR A 560 4.50 -24.18 4.80
CA THR A 560 4.54 -22.90 4.08
C THR A 560 5.61 -21.97 4.68
N PRO A 561 6.51 -21.36 3.88
CA PRO A 561 7.45 -20.35 4.33
C PRO A 561 6.80 -18.97 4.45
N ASN A 562 5.55 -18.81 3.99
CA ASN A 562 4.89 -17.52 4.00
C ASN A 562 4.61 -17.05 5.44
N ARG A 563 4.90 -15.78 5.72
CA ARG A 563 4.69 -15.14 7.02
C ARG A 563 3.83 -13.90 6.84
N PHE A 564 2.78 -13.80 7.65
CA PHE A 564 1.88 -12.66 7.64
C PHE A 564 2.43 -11.60 8.60
N GLU A 565 3.13 -10.61 8.04
CA GLU A 565 3.64 -9.45 8.76
C GLU A 565 2.50 -8.45 9.05
N GLY A 566 2.57 -7.74 10.18
CA GLY A 566 1.56 -6.76 10.57
C GLY A 566 0.38 -7.30 11.38
N GLY A 567 -0.68 -6.51 11.48
CA GLY A 567 -1.84 -6.79 12.35
C GLY A 567 -1.56 -6.55 13.85
N ASP A 568 -2.54 -6.88 14.69
CA ASP A 568 -2.46 -6.62 16.13
C ASP A 568 -1.66 -7.68 16.91
N GLY A 569 -1.47 -8.87 16.33
CA GLY A 569 -0.70 -9.95 16.93
C GLY A 569 0.75 -9.54 17.25
N PRO A 570 1.55 -9.07 16.26
CA PRO A 570 2.92 -8.60 16.49
C PRO A 570 3.04 -7.39 17.42
N LYS A 571 1.98 -6.59 17.57
CA LYS A 571 1.93 -5.50 18.57
C LYS A 571 1.74 -6.04 19.99
N ALA A 572 0.93 -7.09 20.14
CA ALA A 572 0.63 -7.71 21.42
C ALA A 572 1.74 -8.66 21.89
N VAL A 573 2.37 -9.38 20.96
CA VAL A 573 3.44 -10.34 21.22
C VAL A 573 4.65 -9.97 20.38
N PRO A 574 5.61 -9.21 20.94
CA PRO A 574 6.78 -8.78 20.21
C PRO A 574 7.65 -10.00 19.82
N GLY A 575 8.09 -10.02 18.57
CA GLY A 575 8.92 -11.09 18.02
C GLY A 575 9.42 -10.73 16.62
N GLN A 576 10.20 -11.62 16.02
CA GLN A 576 10.71 -11.46 14.65
C GLN A 576 10.51 -12.75 13.86
N PHE A 577 10.18 -12.60 12.58
CA PHE A 577 10.31 -13.66 11.59
C PHE A 577 11.56 -13.38 10.75
N ALA A 578 12.17 -14.44 10.22
CA ALA A 578 13.12 -14.26 9.14
C ALA A 578 12.37 -13.62 7.96
N ARG A 579 12.96 -12.62 7.31
CA ARG A 579 12.46 -12.04 6.06
C ARG A 579 13.26 -12.62 4.91
N SER A 580 12.63 -13.38 4.02
CA SER A 580 13.25 -13.91 2.79
C SER A 580 13.28 -12.85 1.67
N THR A 581 13.94 -13.19 0.56
CA THR A 581 13.90 -12.40 -0.68
C THR A 581 12.63 -12.65 -1.50
N SER A 582 12.02 -13.83 -1.38
CA SER A 582 10.71 -14.15 -1.94
C SER A 582 9.67 -14.12 -0.83
N ILE A 583 8.66 -13.26 -0.94
CA ILE A 583 7.56 -13.15 0.03
C ILE A 583 6.20 -12.92 -0.67
N PRO A 584 5.06 -13.25 -0.03
CA PRO A 584 3.73 -13.16 -0.65
C PRO A 584 3.28 -11.77 -1.09
N ARG A 585 3.87 -10.71 -0.54
CA ARG A 585 3.54 -9.31 -0.89
C ARG A 585 4.41 -8.74 -2.00
N THR A 586 5.16 -9.59 -2.70
CA THR A 586 5.94 -9.17 -3.86
C THR A 586 4.99 -8.77 -4.97
N SER A 587 4.99 -7.51 -5.40
CA SER A 587 4.22 -7.09 -6.58
C SER A 587 4.84 -7.67 -7.86
N TYR A 588 6.17 -7.56 -7.97
CA TYR A 588 6.97 -8.14 -9.05
C TYR A 588 8.45 -8.16 -8.67
N THR A 589 9.21 -9.00 -9.37
CA THR A 589 10.68 -8.95 -9.36
C THR A 589 11.21 -8.68 -10.76
N VAL A 590 12.21 -7.80 -10.88
CA VAL A 590 12.89 -7.50 -12.15
C VAL A 590 14.40 -7.73 -12.06
N LEU A 591 14.99 -8.26 -13.13
CA LEU A 591 16.43 -8.20 -13.40
C LEU A 591 16.69 -7.37 -14.65
N LEU A 592 17.54 -6.37 -14.53
CA LEU A 592 17.89 -5.42 -15.58
C LEU A 592 19.27 -5.77 -16.09
N GLN A 593 19.29 -6.48 -17.21
CA GLN A 593 20.51 -7.02 -17.79
C GLN A 593 21.01 -6.08 -18.89
N SER A 594 22.21 -5.53 -18.69
CA SER A 594 22.87 -4.61 -19.60
C SER A 594 24.37 -4.90 -19.70
N GLY A 595 25.16 -3.98 -20.19
CA GLY A 595 26.59 -4.17 -20.48
C GLY A 595 26.85 -4.32 -21.98
N PRO A 596 28.06 -4.78 -22.37
CA PRO A 596 28.48 -4.91 -23.76
C PRO A 596 27.79 -6.08 -24.51
N ILE A 597 26.52 -6.36 -24.18
CA ILE A 597 25.67 -7.33 -24.87
C ILE A 597 24.82 -6.65 -25.95
N SER A 598 24.48 -7.41 -27.00
CA SER A 598 23.76 -6.87 -28.17
C SER A 598 22.32 -6.45 -27.88
N GLN A 599 21.67 -7.13 -26.93
CA GLN A 599 20.26 -6.94 -26.60
C GLN A 599 20.08 -6.76 -25.09
N PRO A 600 20.28 -5.56 -24.52
CA PRO A 600 19.89 -5.30 -23.14
C PRO A 600 18.39 -5.51 -22.95
N ARG A 601 18.00 -6.00 -21.76
CA ARG A 601 16.62 -6.39 -21.49
C ARG A 601 16.29 -6.37 -20.01
N VAL A 602 15.00 -6.26 -19.73
CA VAL A 602 14.39 -6.51 -18.43
C VAL A 602 13.87 -7.94 -18.42
N TRP A 603 14.21 -8.70 -17.39
CA TRP A 603 13.55 -9.94 -17.02
C TRP A 603 12.52 -9.62 -15.96
N TYR A 604 11.24 -9.79 -16.25
CA TYR A 604 10.13 -9.41 -15.38
C TYR A 604 9.38 -10.65 -14.89
N ALA A 605 9.22 -10.80 -13.58
CA ALA A 605 8.40 -11.85 -12.96
C ALA A 605 7.27 -11.19 -12.13
N PRO A 606 5.99 -11.48 -12.43
CA PRO A 606 4.88 -11.04 -11.58
C PRO A 606 4.87 -11.81 -10.25
N ASP A 607 4.42 -11.20 -9.16
CA ASP A 607 4.28 -11.86 -7.85
C ASP A 607 5.62 -12.42 -7.28
N ALA A 608 5.56 -13.24 -6.23
CA ALA A 608 6.70 -13.83 -5.54
C ALA A 608 7.58 -14.69 -6.47
N SER A 609 8.88 -14.38 -6.53
CA SER A 609 9.85 -15.03 -7.43
C SER A 609 9.91 -16.56 -7.30
N ALA A 610 9.68 -17.11 -6.10
CA ALA A 610 9.72 -18.56 -5.89
C ALA A 610 8.70 -19.34 -6.72
N SER A 611 7.54 -18.75 -7.01
CA SER A 611 6.43 -19.34 -7.77
C SER A 611 6.21 -18.69 -9.14
N SER A 612 7.19 -17.90 -9.62
CA SER A 612 7.04 -17.10 -10.83
C SER A 612 8.14 -17.27 -11.87
N ILE A 613 7.79 -16.91 -13.11
CA ILE A 613 8.67 -16.97 -14.28
C ILE A 613 9.07 -15.57 -14.72
N PHE A 614 10.36 -15.40 -14.94
CA PHE A 614 10.92 -14.20 -15.53
C PHE A 614 10.79 -14.25 -17.05
N VAL A 615 10.17 -13.22 -17.64
CA VAL A 615 10.01 -13.05 -19.10
C VAL A 615 10.76 -11.83 -19.64
N PRO A 616 11.21 -11.82 -20.91
CA PRO A 616 12.05 -10.75 -21.44
C PRO A 616 11.26 -9.55 -21.97
N PHE A 617 11.74 -8.34 -21.68
CA PHE A 617 11.36 -7.07 -22.32
C PHE A 617 12.62 -6.36 -22.82
N PHE A 618 12.83 -6.32 -24.14
CA PHE A 618 14.07 -5.81 -24.73
C PHE A 618 14.11 -4.28 -24.82
N ALA A 619 15.30 -3.69 -24.60
CA ALA A 619 15.52 -2.26 -24.79
C ALA A 619 15.41 -1.86 -26.27
N SER A 620 15.87 -2.71 -27.19
CA SER A 620 15.82 -2.44 -28.64
C SER A 620 14.40 -2.32 -29.18
N ALA A 621 13.44 -3.01 -28.56
CA ALA A 621 12.03 -2.86 -28.86
C ALA A 621 11.58 -1.40 -28.71
N LEU A 622 12.03 -0.68 -27.67
CA LEU A 622 11.61 0.70 -27.40
C LEU A 622 11.89 1.65 -28.57
N SER A 623 13.05 1.53 -29.19
CA SER A 623 13.48 2.38 -30.32
C SER A 623 12.97 1.93 -31.70
N GLY A 624 12.58 0.66 -31.83
CA GLY A 624 12.64 -0.03 -33.12
C GLY A 624 11.31 -0.50 -33.74
N ALA A 625 10.16 -0.29 -33.08
CA ALA A 625 8.87 -0.42 -33.78
C ALA A 625 7.79 0.58 -33.36
N ASP A 626 8.15 1.86 -33.32
CA ASP A 626 7.20 2.97 -33.25
C ASP A 626 6.16 2.87 -32.11
N GLY A 627 6.54 2.26 -30.98
CA GLY A 627 5.64 2.07 -29.84
C GLY A 627 4.45 1.11 -30.07
N LYS A 628 4.50 0.27 -31.10
CA LYS A 628 3.44 -0.69 -31.46
C LYS A 628 3.40 -1.94 -30.58
N PHE A 629 4.22 -2.04 -29.54
CA PHE A 629 4.33 -3.28 -28.79
C PHE A 629 3.21 -3.47 -27.78
N ASP A 630 2.79 -4.73 -27.74
CA ASP A 630 1.74 -5.23 -26.91
C ASP A 630 2.36 -5.68 -25.59
N VAL A 631 2.03 -4.98 -24.51
CA VAL A 631 2.27 -5.46 -23.14
C VAL A 631 1.05 -6.24 -22.62
N ALA A 632 0.06 -6.57 -23.47
CA ALA A 632 -1.22 -7.20 -23.18
C ALA A 632 -1.37 -7.72 -21.75
N ALA A 633 -0.93 -8.95 -21.49
CA ALA A 633 -1.11 -9.63 -20.21
C ALA A 633 -0.35 -8.95 -19.05
N TYR A 634 0.79 -8.32 -19.33
CA TYR A 634 1.65 -7.67 -18.34
C TYR A 634 1.30 -6.20 -18.09
N GLY A 635 0.47 -5.59 -18.94
CA GLY A 635 0.10 -4.18 -18.90
C GLY A 635 -1.39 -3.93 -18.61
N THR A 636 -2.15 -4.97 -18.25
CA THR A 636 -3.60 -4.90 -18.01
C THR A 636 -3.99 -5.50 -16.67
N GLY A 637 -5.02 -4.97 -16.00
CA GLY A 637 -5.49 -5.46 -14.71
C GLY A 637 -5.13 -4.55 -13.52
N SER A 638 -5.60 -4.93 -12.34
CA SER A 638 -5.27 -4.27 -11.07
C SER A 638 -5.48 -5.24 -9.90
N MET A 639 -4.75 -5.04 -8.80
CA MET A 639 -4.97 -5.81 -7.55
C MET A 639 -6.32 -5.49 -6.89
N LYS A 640 -7.06 -4.49 -7.38
CA LYS A 640 -8.37 -4.09 -6.84
C LYS A 640 -9.53 -4.82 -7.53
N SER A 641 -9.29 -5.56 -8.61
CA SER A 641 -10.31 -6.31 -9.33
C SER A 641 -9.72 -7.58 -9.95
N PHE A 642 -10.15 -8.73 -9.43
CA PHE A 642 -9.84 -10.02 -10.03
C PHE A 642 -10.47 -10.16 -11.42
N SER A 643 -9.77 -10.84 -12.32
CA SER A 643 -10.20 -11.02 -13.71
C SER A 643 -9.47 -12.21 -14.32
N PHE A 644 -10.23 -13.23 -14.76
CA PHE A 644 -9.70 -14.30 -15.60
C PHE A 644 -9.37 -13.78 -17.00
N ALA A 645 -10.13 -12.80 -17.48
CA ALA A 645 -9.89 -12.08 -18.72
C ALA A 645 -10.37 -10.63 -18.58
N SER A 646 -9.57 -9.69 -19.08
CA SER A 646 -9.93 -8.28 -19.11
C SER A 646 -11.08 -8.01 -20.09
N LYS A 647 -11.57 -6.77 -20.16
CA LYS A 647 -12.65 -6.37 -21.09
C LYS A 647 -12.37 -6.72 -22.57
N ASP A 648 -11.09 -6.90 -22.91
CA ASP A 648 -10.61 -7.23 -24.25
C ASP A 648 -10.17 -8.70 -24.39
N GLU A 649 -10.68 -9.60 -23.53
CA GLU A 649 -10.36 -11.04 -23.49
C GLU A 649 -8.90 -11.39 -23.18
N ILE A 650 -8.07 -10.41 -22.83
CA ILE A 650 -6.66 -10.63 -22.45
C ILE A 650 -6.61 -11.11 -20.99
N MET A 651 -5.99 -12.26 -20.75
CA MET A 651 -5.76 -12.79 -19.40
C MET A 651 -4.59 -12.05 -18.71
N PRO A 652 -4.79 -11.41 -17.55
CA PRO A 652 -3.72 -10.71 -16.84
C PRO A 652 -2.64 -11.69 -16.33
N ALA A 653 -1.37 -11.41 -16.63
CA ALA A 653 -0.24 -12.25 -16.24
C ALA A 653 -0.06 -12.29 -14.71
N TRP A 654 -0.25 -11.16 -14.04
CA TRP A 654 -0.08 -11.08 -12.59
C TRP A 654 -1.10 -11.95 -11.84
N TRP A 655 -2.39 -11.89 -12.21
CA TRP A 655 -3.41 -12.73 -11.58
C TRP A 655 -3.18 -14.23 -11.80
N ALA A 656 -2.56 -14.63 -12.92
CA ALA A 656 -2.18 -16.02 -13.14
C ALA A 656 -1.14 -16.50 -12.10
N HIS A 657 -0.13 -15.66 -11.84
CA HIS A 657 0.95 -15.96 -10.91
C HIS A 657 0.49 -15.88 -9.46
N ASP A 658 -0.17 -14.79 -9.08
CA ASP A 658 -0.76 -14.59 -7.75
C ASP A 658 -1.73 -15.71 -7.38
N PHE A 659 -2.60 -16.14 -8.31
CA PHE A 659 -3.52 -17.24 -8.04
C PHE A 659 -2.79 -18.55 -7.75
N VAL A 660 -1.77 -18.90 -8.55
CA VAL A 660 -0.96 -20.10 -8.32
C VAL A 660 -0.24 -20.03 -6.97
N ALA A 661 0.36 -18.89 -6.63
CA ALA A 661 1.08 -18.70 -5.37
C ALA A 661 0.15 -18.81 -4.15
N ASN A 662 -1.02 -18.18 -4.18
CA ASN A 662 -2.00 -18.26 -3.09
C ASN A 662 -2.64 -19.65 -3.00
N TRP A 663 -2.94 -20.30 -4.11
CA TRP A 663 -3.52 -21.65 -4.09
C TRP A 663 -2.52 -22.68 -3.56
N MET A 664 -1.23 -22.49 -3.85
CA MET A 664 -0.13 -23.31 -3.33
C MET A 664 -0.17 -23.42 -1.81
N ASP A 665 -0.52 -22.36 -1.09
CA ASP A 665 -0.50 -22.34 0.38
C ASP A 665 -1.46 -23.35 1.04
N LEU A 666 -2.50 -23.81 0.34
CA LEU A 666 -3.44 -24.81 0.85
C LEU A 666 -2.78 -26.16 1.15
N CYS A 667 -1.74 -26.52 0.40
CA CYS A 667 -0.96 -27.74 0.57
C CYS A 667 0.48 -27.52 0.10
N TYR A 668 1.13 -26.51 0.69
CA TYR A 668 2.37 -25.92 0.19
C TYR A 668 3.44 -26.95 -0.19
N GLN A 669 3.86 -27.81 0.73
CA GLN A 669 4.90 -28.80 0.45
C GLN A 669 4.58 -29.64 -0.79
N ASN A 670 3.38 -30.21 -0.87
CA ASN A 670 3.03 -31.11 -1.96
C ASN A 670 2.87 -30.36 -3.29
N MET A 671 2.16 -29.23 -3.30
CA MET A 671 1.94 -28.45 -4.52
C MET A 671 3.25 -27.84 -5.05
N SER A 672 4.06 -27.29 -4.16
CA SER A 672 5.35 -26.67 -4.50
C SER A 672 6.33 -27.71 -5.05
N GLU A 673 6.57 -28.82 -4.33
CA GLU A 673 7.58 -29.80 -4.70
C GLU A 673 7.18 -30.67 -5.90
N GLN A 674 5.89 -30.99 -6.06
CA GLN A 674 5.44 -31.91 -7.12
C GLN A 674 5.10 -31.21 -8.43
N TYR A 675 4.62 -29.97 -8.38
CA TYR A 675 4.08 -29.28 -9.56
C TYR A 675 4.73 -27.94 -9.82
N ILE A 676 4.75 -27.03 -8.84
CA ILE A 676 5.07 -25.63 -9.09
C ILE A 676 6.58 -25.44 -9.28
N TYR A 677 7.43 -25.88 -8.35
CA TYR A 677 8.88 -25.74 -8.47
C TYR A 677 9.49 -26.50 -9.66
N PRO A 678 9.05 -27.73 -9.98
CA PRO A 678 9.46 -28.39 -11.22
C PRO A 678 9.04 -27.63 -12.47
N LYS A 679 7.84 -27.04 -12.49
CA LYS A 679 7.36 -26.22 -13.63
C LYS A 679 8.12 -24.89 -13.72
N VAL A 680 8.41 -24.24 -12.59
CA VAL A 680 9.27 -23.04 -12.53
C VAL A 680 10.64 -23.35 -13.11
N SER A 681 11.30 -24.43 -12.65
CA SER A 681 12.63 -24.81 -13.14
C SER A 681 12.65 -25.15 -14.63
N SER A 682 11.68 -25.93 -15.11
CA SER A 682 11.62 -26.35 -16.52
C SER A 682 11.20 -25.21 -17.45
N LEU A 683 10.11 -24.49 -17.14
CA LEU A 683 9.65 -23.39 -17.99
C LEU A 683 10.61 -22.19 -17.95
N GLN A 684 11.26 -21.88 -16.82
CA GLN A 684 12.26 -20.80 -16.79
C GLN A 684 13.44 -21.08 -17.73
N ARG A 685 13.90 -22.33 -17.78
CA ARG A 685 14.97 -22.74 -18.70
C ARG A 685 14.53 -22.63 -20.15
N GLU A 686 13.33 -23.11 -20.45
CA GLU A 686 12.73 -23.01 -21.79
C GLU A 686 12.58 -21.55 -22.23
N VAL A 687 12.06 -20.67 -21.36
CA VAL A 687 11.95 -19.23 -21.62
C VAL A 687 13.32 -18.60 -21.89
N TYR A 688 14.35 -18.98 -21.12
CA TYR A 688 15.72 -18.52 -21.37
C TYR A 688 16.23 -18.97 -22.75
N GLU A 689 16.09 -20.26 -23.09
CA GLU A 689 16.51 -20.82 -24.38
C GLU A 689 15.75 -20.17 -25.55
N GLU A 690 14.42 -20.02 -25.45
CA GLU A 690 13.59 -19.34 -26.44
C GLU A 690 13.96 -17.88 -26.61
N THR A 691 14.35 -17.20 -25.52
CA THR A 691 14.82 -15.81 -25.57
C THR A 691 16.12 -15.71 -26.36
N GLU A 692 17.10 -16.58 -26.09
CA GLU A 692 18.37 -16.59 -26.81
C GLU A 692 18.20 -16.99 -28.29
N ASP A 693 17.25 -17.88 -28.57
CA ASP A 693 16.83 -18.20 -29.94
C ASP A 693 16.15 -17.02 -30.64
N ALA A 694 15.31 -16.27 -29.93
CA ALA A 694 14.64 -15.09 -30.47
C ALA A 694 15.66 -14.02 -30.90
N ILE A 695 16.71 -13.80 -30.11
CA ILE A 695 17.80 -12.87 -30.45
C ILE A 695 18.50 -13.29 -31.74
N LYS A 696 18.79 -14.59 -31.91
CA LYS A 696 19.47 -15.11 -33.10
C LYS A 696 18.59 -15.03 -34.35
N LYS A 697 17.28 -15.28 -34.19
CA LYS A 697 16.31 -15.30 -35.30
C LYS A 697 15.82 -13.91 -35.70
N ALA A 698 15.90 -12.92 -34.81
CA ALA A 698 15.39 -11.60 -35.08
C ALA A 698 16.25 -10.83 -36.08
N GLU A 699 15.67 -10.50 -37.23
CA GLU A 699 16.32 -9.70 -38.27
C GLU A 699 16.32 -8.19 -37.94
N ASN A 700 15.40 -7.77 -37.08
CA ASN A 700 15.21 -6.38 -36.68
C ASN A 700 14.51 -6.31 -35.30
N PRO A 701 14.51 -5.14 -34.63
CA PRO A 701 13.90 -4.99 -33.31
C PRO A 701 12.39 -5.29 -33.27
N MET A 702 11.66 -5.03 -34.35
CA MET A 702 10.22 -5.33 -34.43
C MET A 702 9.97 -6.84 -34.35
N LYS A 703 10.76 -7.65 -35.08
CA LYS A 703 10.66 -9.10 -35.02
C LYS A 703 11.09 -9.66 -33.67
N LEU A 704 12.15 -9.11 -33.06
CA LEU A 704 12.60 -9.52 -31.72
C LEU A 704 11.49 -9.34 -30.69
N ALA A 705 10.82 -8.20 -30.72
CA ALA A 705 9.75 -7.89 -29.80
C ALA A 705 8.48 -8.72 -30.07
N GLU A 706 8.14 -9.03 -31.32
CA GLU A 706 7.06 -9.99 -31.64
C GLU A 706 7.34 -11.37 -31.03
N LEU A 707 8.56 -11.88 -31.15
CA LEU A 707 8.98 -13.15 -30.56
C LEU A 707 8.93 -13.09 -29.02
N ALA A 708 9.39 -11.99 -28.43
CA ALA A 708 9.31 -11.77 -26.98
C ALA A 708 7.86 -11.77 -26.47
N SER A 709 6.94 -11.07 -27.15
CA SER A 709 5.52 -11.08 -26.82
C SER A 709 4.90 -12.48 -26.96
N GLY A 710 5.38 -13.31 -27.90
CA GLY A 710 5.00 -14.72 -28.01
C GLY A 710 5.40 -15.53 -26.78
N ILE A 711 6.64 -15.38 -26.30
CA ILE A 711 7.15 -16.01 -25.08
C ILE A 711 6.32 -15.57 -23.86
N GLN A 712 6.08 -14.26 -23.73
CA GLN A 712 5.28 -13.67 -22.64
C GLN A 712 3.87 -14.27 -22.58
N ARG A 713 3.20 -14.39 -23.73
CA ARG A 713 1.85 -14.96 -23.84
C ARG A 713 1.81 -16.43 -23.45
N LYS A 714 2.75 -17.22 -23.99
CA LYS A 714 2.90 -18.64 -23.65
C LYS A 714 3.03 -18.85 -22.14
N VAL A 715 3.88 -18.06 -21.47
CA VAL A 715 4.03 -18.13 -20.02
C VAL A 715 2.72 -17.85 -19.29
N THR A 716 1.98 -16.81 -19.69
CA THR A 716 0.68 -16.49 -19.11
C THR A 716 -0.33 -17.63 -19.28
N GLU A 717 -0.43 -18.22 -20.47
CA GLU A 717 -1.32 -19.35 -20.76
C GLU A 717 -0.96 -20.60 -19.95
N GLU A 718 0.33 -20.95 -19.90
CA GLU A 718 0.85 -22.08 -19.13
C GLU A 718 0.60 -21.93 -17.62
N TRP A 719 0.69 -20.70 -17.09
CA TRP A 719 0.41 -20.42 -15.68
C TRP A 719 -1.08 -20.54 -15.34
N TRP A 720 -1.97 -20.07 -16.22
CA TRP A 720 -3.42 -20.30 -16.05
C TRP A 720 -3.79 -21.79 -16.13
N GLN A 721 -3.18 -22.54 -17.05
CA GLN A 721 -3.35 -24.01 -17.10
C GLN A 721 -2.83 -24.69 -15.83
N LEU A 722 -1.73 -24.19 -15.26
CA LEU A 722 -1.23 -24.68 -13.97
C LEU A 722 -2.23 -24.38 -12.84
N ALA A 723 -2.81 -23.18 -12.80
CA ALA A 723 -3.85 -22.80 -11.84
C ALA A 723 -5.07 -23.75 -11.92
N GLU A 724 -5.60 -23.97 -13.12
CA GLU A 724 -6.70 -24.93 -13.35
C GLU A 724 -6.35 -26.33 -12.83
N LYS A 725 -5.12 -26.79 -13.13
CA LYS A 725 -4.63 -28.08 -12.66
C LYS A 725 -4.55 -28.13 -11.13
N MET A 726 -4.11 -27.07 -10.44
CA MET A 726 -4.02 -27.05 -8.98
C MET A 726 -5.40 -27.10 -8.31
N ILE A 727 -6.40 -26.40 -8.88
CA ILE A 727 -7.80 -26.46 -8.41
C ILE A 727 -8.35 -27.89 -8.51
N VAL A 728 -8.07 -28.57 -9.63
CA VAL A 728 -8.55 -29.95 -9.84
C VAL A 728 -7.78 -30.91 -8.95
N ARG A 729 -6.45 -30.85 -8.91
CA ARG A 729 -5.62 -31.83 -8.19
C ARG A 729 -5.81 -31.75 -6.68
N TYR A 730 -5.97 -30.56 -6.12
CA TYR A 730 -6.13 -30.37 -4.68
C TYR A 730 -7.43 -29.64 -4.40
N ASN A 731 -8.48 -30.42 -4.20
CA ASN A 731 -9.84 -29.93 -4.01
C ASN A 731 -10.34 -30.37 -2.64
N ASP A 732 -10.76 -29.43 -1.80
CA ASP A 732 -11.36 -29.69 -0.48
C ASP A 732 -10.54 -30.65 0.41
N HIS A 733 -9.20 -30.49 0.41
CA HIS A 733 -8.23 -31.36 1.10
C HIS A 733 -8.19 -32.83 0.62
N PHE A 734 -8.73 -33.10 -0.55
CA PHE A 734 -8.53 -34.33 -1.30
C PHE A 734 -7.59 -34.11 -2.48
N PHE A 735 -6.84 -35.16 -2.80
CA PHE A 735 -6.04 -35.25 -4.00
C PHE A 735 -6.80 -36.04 -5.07
N ASN A 736 -7.11 -35.37 -6.18
CA ASN A 736 -7.71 -36.00 -7.36
C ASN A 736 -6.63 -36.52 -8.29
N TYR A 737 -6.55 -37.83 -8.44
CA TYR A 737 -5.48 -38.47 -9.20
C TYR A 737 -5.54 -38.12 -10.70
N PRO A 738 -4.41 -38.22 -11.43
CA PRO A 738 -4.36 -37.94 -12.85
C PRO A 738 -5.30 -38.78 -13.72
N GLU A 739 -5.36 -38.44 -15.01
CA GLU A 739 -6.33 -38.98 -15.98
C GLU A 739 -6.23 -40.51 -16.12
N PHE A 740 -5.09 -41.11 -15.76
CA PHE A 740 -4.91 -42.57 -15.74
C PHE A 740 -5.61 -43.27 -14.55
N ALA A 741 -6.08 -42.51 -13.55
CA ALA A 741 -6.81 -42.99 -12.38
C ALA A 741 -8.00 -42.06 -12.02
N PRO A 742 -8.94 -41.83 -12.96
CA PRO A 742 -9.94 -40.76 -12.86
C PRO A 742 -10.99 -40.99 -11.77
N THR A 743 -11.12 -42.21 -11.26
CA THR A 743 -12.03 -42.57 -10.16
C THR A 743 -11.35 -42.58 -8.79
N SER A 744 -10.05 -42.31 -8.74
CA SER A 744 -9.29 -42.31 -7.50
C SER A 744 -9.23 -40.92 -6.91
N VAL A 745 -9.61 -40.83 -5.63
CA VAL A 745 -9.52 -39.64 -4.81
C VAL A 745 -8.95 -40.07 -3.46
N GLY A 746 -7.98 -39.34 -2.92
CA GLY A 746 -7.34 -39.66 -1.64
C GLY A 746 -7.35 -38.48 -0.69
N PRO A 747 -7.63 -38.66 0.60
CA PRO A 747 -7.50 -37.56 1.56
C PRO A 747 -6.03 -37.17 1.68
N VAL A 748 -5.72 -35.88 1.64
CA VAL A 748 -4.36 -35.36 1.90
C VAL A 748 -4.01 -35.58 3.37
N GLY A 749 -4.94 -35.22 4.28
CA GLY A 749 -4.79 -35.38 5.72
C GLY A 749 -3.70 -34.49 6.34
N TYR A 750 -3.63 -34.48 7.67
CA TYR A 750 -2.53 -33.86 8.40
C TYR A 750 -1.37 -34.87 8.53
N PRO A 751 -0.11 -34.41 8.40
CA PRO A 751 1.04 -35.28 8.62
C PRO A 751 1.16 -35.66 10.11
N ALA A 752 1.71 -36.85 10.36
CA ALA A 752 1.84 -37.41 11.72
C ALA A 752 2.59 -36.47 12.68
N PHE A 753 3.69 -35.84 12.23
CA PHE A 753 4.46 -34.93 13.08
C PHE A 753 3.62 -33.77 13.61
N TRP A 754 2.70 -33.24 12.79
CA TRP A 754 1.85 -32.11 13.18
C TRP A 754 0.81 -32.56 14.20
N LEU A 755 0.21 -33.73 13.95
CA LEU A 755 -0.74 -34.35 14.87
C LEU A 755 -0.08 -34.63 16.23
N GLU A 756 1.13 -35.20 16.25
CA GLU A 756 1.91 -35.41 17.46
C GLU A 756 2.23 -34.07 18.17
N MET A 757 2.65 -33.05 17.42
CA MET A 757 2.98 -31.73 17.96
C MET A 757 1.80 -31.07 18.67
N ILE A 758 0.58 -31.21 18.13
CA ILE A 758 -0.63 -30.65 18.75
C ILE A 758 -1.24 -31.56 19.82
N GLY A 759 -0.63 -32.73 20.09
CA GLY A 759 -1.13 -33.70 21.07
C GLY A 759 -2.36 -34.47 20.60
N TYR A 760 -2.48 -34.75 19.30
CA TYR A 760 -3.55 -35.55 18.73
C TYR A 760 -3.51 -36.98 19.27
N ASP A 761 -4.58 -37.38 19.95
CA ASP A 761 -4.75 -38.69 20.55
C ASP A 761 -6.21 -39.18 20.41
N GLN A 762 -6.53 -40.29 21.07
CA GLN A 762 -7.87 -40.88 21.05
C GLN A 762 -8.92 -40.01 21.79
N GLU A 763 -8.49 -39.01 22.58
CA GLU A 763 -9.36 -38.09 23.33
C GLU A 763 -9.54 -36.73 22.63
N PHE A 764 -8.82 -36.48 21.53
CA PHE A 764 -8.80 -35.21 20.77
C PHE A 764 -10.14 -34.80 20.14
N TYR A 765 -11.19 -35.64 20.25
CA TYR A 765 -12.56 -35.24 19.93
C TYR A 765 -13.09 -34.13 20.86
N ARG A 766 -12.41 -33.90 21.99
CA ARG A 766 -12.62 -32.73 22.85
C ARG A 766 -11.76 -31.57 22.34
N PRO A 767 -12.30 -30.36 22.22
CA PRO A 767 -11.48 -29.23 21.78
C PRO A 767 -10.31 -28.95 22.75
N HIS A 768 -9.08 -29.23 22.31
CA HIS A 768 -7.86 -28.81 23.01
C HIS A 768 -7.53 -27.37 22.60
N TRP A 769 -8.17 -26.40 23.24
CA TRP A 769 -7.86 -24.98 23.03
C TRP A 769 -6.67 -24.58 23.89
N PHE A 770 -5.65 -23.94 23.29
CA PHE A 770 -4.63 -23.24 24.08
C PHE A 770 -5.17 -21.91 24.64
N GLN A 771 -6.04 -21.23 23.89
CA GLN A 771 -6.98 -20.18 24.34
C GLN A 771 -7.80 -19.77 23.12
N ARG A 772 -9.14 -19.69 23.21
CA ARG A 772 -9.91 -19.05 22.12
C ARG A 772 -9.61 -17.56 22.15
N SER A 773 -9.16 -16.97 21.04
CA SER A 773 -9.09 -15.51 20.94
C SER A 773 -10.48 -14.93 21.22
N PRO A 774 -10.64 -14.00 22.19
CA PRO A 774 -11.92 -13.36 22.43
C PRO A 774 -12.35 -12.46 21.26
N PHE A 775 -11.44 -12.19 20.31
CA PHE A 775 -11.66 -11.36 19.13
C PHE A 775 -11.48 -12.18 17.85
N VAL A 776 -12.33 -11.95 16.85
CA VAL A 776 -12.08 -12.42 15.48
C VAL A 776 -10.89 -11.64 14.94
N PRO A 777 -9.83 -12.30 14.41
CA PRO A 777 -8.76 -11.59 13.74
C PRO A 777 -9.34 -10.76 12.60
N SER A 778 -9.14 -9.45 12.63
CA SER A 778 -9.59 -8.57 11.57
C SER A 778 -8.48 -7.62 11.16
N MET A 779 -8.25 -7.56 9.86
CA MET A 779 -7.31 -6.62 9.23
C MET A 779 -7.93 -5.23 9.06
N LEU A 780 -9.23 -5.10 9.32
CA LEU A 780 -10.00 -3.88 9.12
C LEU A 780 -10.19 -3.17 10.47
N PRO A 781 -9.95 -1.85 10.55
CA PRO A 781 -10.39 -1.07 11.70
C PRO A 781 -11.88 -1.32 11.99
N GLU A 782 -12.28 -1.34 13.27
CA GLU A 782 -13.68 -1.59 13.67
C GLU A 782 -14.67 -0.69 12.91
N THR A 783 -14.28 0.55 12.64
CA THR A 783 -15.06 1.52 11.85
C THR A 783 -15.35 1.05 10.42
N VAL A 784 -14.41 0.37 9.77
CA VAL A 784 -14.58 -0.17 8.41
C VAL A 784 -15.42 -1.45 8.44
N GLN A 785 -15.27 -2.27 9.49
CA GLN A 785 -16.12 -3.45 9.68
C GLN A 785 -17.58 -3.09 9.89
N GLU A 786 -17.85 -2.07 10.71
CA GLU A 786 -19.21 -1.54 10.94
C GLU A 786 -19.82 -0.99 9.64
N GLN A 787 -19.02 -0.28 8.83
CA GLN A 787 -19.46 0.23 7.51
C GLN A 787 -19.74 -0.90 6.49
N LEU A 788 -18.98 -2.00 6.55
CA LEU A 788 -19.20 -3.19 5.73
C LEU A 788 -20.29 -4.12 6.28
N GLY A 789 -20.88 -3.80 7.43
CA GLY A 789 -21.94 -4.59 8.05
C GLY A 789 -21.48 -5.89 8.72
N PHE A 790 -20.17 -6.06 8.96
CA PHE A 790 -19.67 -7.19 9.77
C PHE A 790 -19.97 -6.91 11.25
N ALA A 791 -21.04 -7.50 11.77
CA ALA A 791 -21.34 -7.41 13.21
C ALA A 791 -20.23 -8.11 14.02
N SER A 792 -19.66 -7.40 15.00
CA SER A 792 -18.75 -7.99 15.98
C SER A 792 -19.42 -9.21 16.66
N PRO A 793 -18.74 -10.36 16.81
CA PRO A 793 -19.29 -11.54 17.49
C PRO A 793 -19.80 -11.25 18.90
N ILE A 794 -19.31 -10.18 19.53
CA ILE A 794 -19.69 -9.76 20.88
C ILE A 794 -21.12 -9.18 20.90
N GLN A 795 -21.62 -8.58 19.81
CA GLN A 795 -22.99 -8.05 19.77
C GLN A 795 -24.07 -9.13 19.67
N VAL A 796 -23.74 -10.33 19.19
CA VAL A 796 -24.71 -11.45 19.08
C VAL A 796 -24.89 -12.17 20.42
N LEU A 797 -23.88 -12.15 21.29
CA LEU A 797 -23.94 -12.81 22.61
C LEU A 797 -24.42 -11.89 23.74
N SER A 798 -24.38 -10.57 23.58
CA SER A 798 -24.79 -9.60 24.62
C SER A 798 -26.27 -9.17 24.55
N GLN A 799 -27.07 -9.66 23.60
CA GLN A 799 -28.49 -9.32 23.46
C GLN A 799 -29.47 -10.33 24.06
N ALA A 800 -28.99 -11.36 24.77
CA ALA A 800 -29.87 -12.18 25.60
C ALA A 800 -30.06 -11.53 26.98
N PRO A 801 -31.26 -11.05 27.36
CA PRO A 801 -31.49 -10.56 28.70
C PRO A 801 -31.47 -11.75 29.67
N ALA A 802 -30.56 -11.71 30.65
CA ALA A 802 -30.85 -12.32 31.95
C ALA A 802 -32.14 -11.66 32.48
N TRP A 803 -33.02 -12.41 33.14
CA TRP A 803 -34.31 -11.99 33.71
C TRP A 803 -35.43 -11.57 32.71
N ALA A 804 -36.14 -12.55 32.15
CA ALA A 804 -37.55 -12.38 31.79
C ALA A 804 -38.34 -13.65 32.17
N PRO A 805 -39.44 -13.55 32.93
CA PRO A 805 -40.22 -14.70 33.39
C PRO A 805 -41.05 -15.28 32.24
N MET A 806 -41.11 -16.62 32.16
CA MET A 806 -42.01 -17.34 31.25
C MET A 806 -43.48 -17.03 31.58
N PRO A 807 -44.33 -16.65 30.61
CA PRO A 807 -45.77 -16.77 30.76
C PRO A 807 -46.18 -18.21 30.38
N SER A 808 -46.35 -19.04 31.40
CA SER A 808 -47.13 -20.26 31.33
C SER A 808 -48.60 -19.89 31.09
N TYR A 809 -49.14 -20.18 29.90
CA TYR A 809 -50.41 -20.88 29.65
C TYR A 809 -50.64 -20.93 28.13
N GLY A 810 -50.12 -22.00 27.55
CA GLY A 810 -50.34 -22.45 26.18
C GLY A 810 -49.86 -23.90 26.00
N VAL A 811 -49.96 -24.70 27.07
CA VAL A 811 -49.64 -26.13 27.08
C VAL A 811 -50.96 -26.88 26.88
N LEU A 812 -51.34 -27.07 25.61
CA LEU A 812 -52.23 -28.12 25.07
C LEU A 812 -52.58 -27.70 23.64
N GLY A 813 -51.72 -28.06 22.68
CA GLY A 813 -51.94 -27.74 21.27
C GLY A 813 -50.71 -27.74 20.36
N PHE A 814 -49.52 -28.14 20.86
CA PHE A 814 -48.30 -28.27 20.05
C PHE A 814 -47.52 -29.55 20.35
N PHE A 815 -48.25 -30.62 20.63
CA PHE A 815 -47.86 -31.97 20.22
C PHE A 815 -48.88 -32.39 19.16
N LEU A 816 -48.40 -32.80 17.99
CA LEU A 816 -49.14 -33.05 16.73
C LEU A 816 -49.28 -31.78 15.85
N ILE A 817 -48.21 -31.44 15.11
CA ILE A 817 -48.19 -31.17 13.65
C ILE A 817 -46.73 -30.87 13.26
N THR A 818 -45.92 -31.93 13.26
CA THR A 818 -44.66 -32.07 12.50
C THR A 818 -44.36 -33.57 12.49
N PRO A 819 -45.07 -34.32 11.61
CA PRO A 819 -44.37 -34.95 10.50
C PRO A 819 -45.21 -34.99 9.20
N ALA A 820 -46.00 -33.95 8.90
CA ALA A 820 -46.87 -33.93 7.70
C ALA A 820 -46.34 -33.03 6.55
N THR A 821 -45.60 -31.96 6.86
CA THR A 821 -45.12 -31.00 5.84
C THR A 821 -43.72 -31.29 5.31
N ALA A 822 -42.89 -32.05 6.04
CA ALA A 822 -41.64 -32.60 5.50
C ALA A 822 -41.84 -33.90 4.71
N LEU A 823 -42.95 -34.63 4.96
CA LEU A 823 -43.31 -35.84 4.22
C LEU A 823 -43.91 -35.53 2.84
N MET A 824 -44.71 -34.46 2.68
CA MET A 824 -45.31 -34.14 1.37
C MET A 824 -44.28 -33.70 0.32
N THR A 825 -43.24 -32.97 0.71
CA THR A 825 -42.17 -32.56 -0.23
C THR A 825 -41.27 -33.73 -0.63
N TYR A 826 -41.06 -34.68 0.29
CA TYR A 826 -40.35 -35.94 0.00
C TYR A 826 -41.19 -36.89 -0.87
N PHE A 827 -42.50 -37.02 -0.63
CA PHE A 827 -43.39 -37.88 -1.43
C PHE A 827 -43.76 -37.31 -2.81
N MET A 828 -43.78 -35.99 -3.02
CA MET A 828 -44.03 -35.38 -4.34
C MET A 828 -42.77 -35.35 -5.22
N GLY A 829 -41.58 -35.19 -4.62
CA GLY A 829 -40.30 -35.35 -5.34
C GLY A 829 -40.01 -36.80 -5.72
N TYR A 830 -40.29 -37.74 -4.82
CA TYR A 830 -40.09 -39.18 -5.05
C TYR A 830 -41.10 -39.77 -6.06
N ARG A 831 -42.37 -39.30 -6.08
CA ARG A 831 -43.36 -39.74 -7.09
C ARG A 831 -43.08 -39.23 -8.52
N ARG A 832 -42.43 -38.07 -8.68
CA ARG A 832 -42.01 -37.59 -10.02
C ARG A 832 -40.72 -38.25 -10.50
N GLY A 833 -39.81 -38.62 -9.58
CA GLY A 833 -38.62 -39.41 -9.91
C GLY A 833 -38.92 -40.87 -10.30
N LEU A 834 -39.92 -41.50 -9.65
CA LEU A 834 -40.30 -42.89 -9.94
C LEU A 834 -41.19 -43.07 -11.18
N GLN A 835 -41.91 -42.04 -11.63
CA GLN A 835 -42.64 -42.10 -12.90
C GLN A 835 -41.74 -41.99 -14.13
N ALA A 836 -40.51 -41.50 -13.98
CA ALA A 836 -39.50 -41.46 -15.04
C ALA A 836 -38.63 -42.74 -15.12
N SER A 837 -38.69 -43.63 -14.13
CA SER A 837 -37.90 -44.88 -14.09
C SER A 837 -38.73 -46.17 -14.19
N GLN A 838 -40.02 -46.07 -14.54
CA GLN A 838 -40.94 -47.20 -14.72
C GLN A 838 -41.47 -47.35 -16.16
N ALA A 839 -40.69 -46.89 -17.14
CA ALA A 839 -40.86 -47.28 -18.54
C ALA A 839 -39.55 -47.90 -19.03
N ASP A 840 -39.19 -49.06 -18.49
CA ASP A 840 -38.56 -50.18 -19.20
C ASP A 840 -38.30 -51.32 -18.19
N GLY A 841 -38.88 -52.49 -18.50
CA GLY A 841 -39.11 -53.56 -17.54
C GLY A 841 -38.15 -54.75 -17.58
N TYR A 842 -38.41 -55.63 -16.63
CA TYR A 842 -38.00 -57.04 -16.45
C TYR A 842 -36.61 -57.30 -15.83
N SER A 843 -36.41 -58.25 -14.89
CA SER A 843 -37.26 -59.00 -13.96
C SER A 843 -36.37 -59.99 -13.19
N GLN A 844 -36.60 -60.13 -11.87
CA GLN A 844 -36.37 -61.33 -11.04
C GLN A 844 -34.93 -61.81 -10.72
N LEU A 845 -34.62 -62.47 -9.60
CA LEU A 845 -35.05 -62.55 -8.18
C LEU A 845 -34.21 -63.69 -7.56
N SER A 846 -34.18 -63.72 -6.22
CA SER A 846 -33.70 -64.79 -5.31
C SER A 846 -32.22 -64.75 -4.90
N ALA A 847 -31.87 -64.81 -3.62
CA ALA A 847 -32.61 -64.81 -2.37
C ALA A 847 -31.69 -64.30 -1.25
#